data_AF-A0A8C2MWH0-F1
#
_entry.id   AF-A0A8C2MWH0-F1
#
_cell.length_a   1.000
_cell.length_b   1.000
_cell.length_c   1.000
_cell.angle_alpha   90.00
_cell.angle_beta   90.00
_cell.angle_gamma   90.00
#
_symmetry.space_group_name_H-M   'P 1'
#
loop_
_entity.id
_entity.type
_entity.pdbx_description
1 polymer ?
#
loop_
_entity_poly.entity_id
_entity_poly.type
_entity_poly.pdbx_seq_one_letter_code
_entity_poly.pdbx_strand_id
1 'polypeptide(L)'
;MPHFTVTKVEDPEEGAGGPVFPEPSSAEVKAWIQDPQEPDPNQNSITGEHSQLLDDGHKKARNAYLSNSNYEEGDEYFDKNLALFEEEMDTRPKVSSLLNRMANYTNLTQGAKEHEEAENITEGKKKPTKSPQMGTFMGVYLPCLQNIFGVILFLRLTWVVGTAGVLQAFAIVLICCCCTMLTAISMSAIATNGVVPAGGSYFMISRALGPEFGGAVGLCFYLGTTFAAAMYILGAIEIFLVYIVPRAAIFRTDDALKESAAMLNNMRVYGTAFLVLMVLVVFIGVRYVNKFASLFLACVIVSILAIYAGAIKSSFAPPHFPVCMLGNRTLSSRHLDVCSKTKDINNMTMPSKLWGFFCNSSQFFNATCDEYFVHNNVTSIQGIPGLASGIITENLWSNYLLKGEIIEKPSARSSDVLGSLNHEYVLADITTSFTLLVGIFFPSVTGIMAGSNRSGDLKDAQKSIPIGTVLAILTTSFVYLSNVVLFGACIEGVVLRDKFGDAVKGNLVVGTLSWPSPWVIVIGSFFSTCGAGLQSLTGAPRLLQAIAKDNIIPFLRVFGHSKANGEPTWALLLTAAIAELGILIASLDLVAPILSMFFLMCYLFVNLACALQTLLRTPNWRPRFRYYHWALSFMGMSICLALMFISSWYYAIVAMVIAGMIYKYIEYQGAEKEWGDGIRGLSLSAARFALLRLEEGPPHTKNWRPQLLVLLKLDEDLHVKHPRLLTFASQLKAGKGLTIVGSVIVGNFLENYGEALAAEQTIKHLMEAEKVKGFCQLVVAAKLKEGISHLIQSCGLGGMKHNTVVMGWPNGWRQSEDARAWKTFIGTVRVTTAAHLALLVAKNVSFFPSNVEQFSEGNIDVWWIVHDGGMLMLLPFLLKQHKVWRKCSIRIFTVAQLEDNSIQMKKDLATFLYHLRIEAEVEVVEMHDSDISAYTYERTLMMEQRSQMLRHMRLSKTERDREAQLVKDRNSMLRLTSIGSDEDEETETYQEKVHMTWTKDKYMASRGQRVKSMEGFQDLLNMRPDQSNVRRMHTAVKLNEVIVNKSHEAKLVLLNMPGPPRNPEGDENYMEFLEVLTEGLERVLLVRGGGSEVITIYS
;
A
#
# COMPACT_ATOMS: atom_id res chain seq x y z
N MET A 1 -38.85 4.08 4.31
CA MET A 1 -39.65 3.12 3.52
C MET A 1 -38.80 2.63 2.36
N PRO A 2 -38.68 1.31 2.12
CA PRO A 2 -38.03 0.79 0.92
C PRO A 2 -39.04 0.79 -0.23
N HIS A 3 -38.66 1.37 -1.38
CA HIS A 3 -39.43 1.30 -2.61
C HIS A 3 -39.25 -0.10 -3.24
N PHE A 4 -40.36 -0.83 -3.33
CA PHE A 4 -40.50 -2.02 -4.17
C PHE A 4 -40.72 -1.58 -5.63
N THR A 5 -39.86 -2.06 -6.53
CA THR A 5 -40.06 -1.98 -7.98
C THR A 5 -40.79 -3.24 -8.43
N VAL A 6 -42.04 -3.08 -8.89
CA VAL A 6 -42.87 -4.15 -9.45
C VAL A 6 -42.50 -4.36 -10.91
N THR A 7 -42.03 -5.55 -11.26
CA THR A 7 -41.89 -6.04 -12.64
C THR A 7 -43.23 -6.59 -13.13
N LYS A 8 -43.67 -6.14 -14.31
CA LYS A 8 -44.83 -6.69 -15.02
C LYS A 8 -44.49 -8.08 -15.59
N VAL A 9 -45.39 -9.04 -15.36
CA VAL A 9 -45.42 -10.35 -16.02
C VAL A 9 -46.35 -10.22 -17.23
N GLU A 10 -45.87 -10.62 -18.40
CA GLU A 10 -46.67 -10.78 -19.63
C GLU A 10 -47.25 -12.19 -19.66
N ASP A 11 -48.57 -12.28 -19.83
CA ASP A 11 -49.32 -13.51 -20.07
C ASP A 11 -49.13 -14.00 -21.51
N PRO A 12 -49.08 -15.32 -21.78
CA PRO A 12 -49.34 -15.87 -23.10
C PRO A 12 -50.78 -16.38 -23.25
N GLU A 13 -51.28 -16.22 -24.47
CA GLU A 13 -52.64 -16.46 -24.97
C GLU A 13 -53.17 -17.90 -24.89
N GLU A 14 -54.49 -17.96 -25.00
CA GLU A 14 -55.43 -19.08 -24.96
C GLU A 14 -55.21 -20.22 -25.98
N GLY A 15 -55.69 -21.44 -25.65
CA GLY A 15 -55.83 -22.50 -26.65
C GLY A 15 -56.27 -23.90 -26.16
N ALA A 16 -57.53 -24.02 -25.72
CA ALA A 16 -58.45 -25.17 -25.86
C ALA A 16 -58.10 -26.59 -25.32
N GLY A 17 -58.97 -27.10 -24.43
CA GLY A 17 -59.32 -28.53 -24.32
C GLY A 17 -59.40 -29.10 -22.88
N GLY A 18 -60.58 -29.07 -22.24
CA GLY A 18 -60.88 -29.92 -21.06
C GLY A 18 -61.37 -31.32 -21.47
N PRO A 19 -61.90 -32.17 -20.56
CA PRO A 19 -62.01 -32.06 -19.10
C PRO A 19 -61.56 -33.35 -18.34
N VAL A 20 -61.66 -33.38 -17.00
CA VAL A 20 -62.28 -34.45 -16.15
C VAL A 20 -61.83 -34.30 -14.68
N PHE A 21 -62.80 -34.03 -13.80
CA PHE A 21 -62.82 -34.09 -12.31
C PHE A 21 -62.78 -35.56 -11.79
N PRO A 22 -62.77 -35.90 -10.46
CA PRO A 22 -62.83 -35.07 -9.23
C PRO A 22 -61.85 -35.46 -8.07
N GLU A 23 -61.76 -34.54 -7.10
CA GLU A 23 -61.75 -34.67 -5.62
C GLU A 23 -62.31 -35.98 -4.98
N PRO A 24 -62.09 -36.32 -3.66
CA PRO A 24 -62.27 -35.39 -2.53
C PRO A 24 -61.50 -35.61 -1.19
N SER A 25 -61.60 -34.59 -0.31
CA SER A 25 -61.85 -34.62 1.16
C SER A 25 -60.95 -35.43 2.12
N SER A 26 -60.68 -35.08 3.38
CA SER A 26 -61.10 -33.99 4.28
C SER A 26 -60.31 -34.11 5.59
N ALA A 27 -59.91 -32.96 6.13
CA ALA A 27 -59.92 -32.50 7.53
C ALA A 27 -59.87 -33.49 8.72
N GLU A 28 -58.98 -33.24 9.69
CA GLU A 28 -59.37 -33.06 11.10
C GLU A 28 -58.31 -32.30 11.93
N VAL A 29 -58.79 -31.36 12.74
CA VAL A 29 -58.07 -30.52 13.71
C VAL A 29 -58.41 -31.04 15.11
N LYS A 30 -57.43 -31.18 16.01
CA LYS A 30 -57.64 -31.15 17.46
C LYS A 30 -56.36 -30.82 18.23
N ALA A 31 -56.58 -30.35 19.45
CA ALA A 31 -55.78 -29.35 20.14
C ALA A 31 -55.43 -29.82 21.58
N TRP A 32 -54.32 -29.30 22.12
CA TRP A 32 -54.06 -28.92 23.53
C TRP A 32 -53.50 -29.93 24.57
N ILE A 33 -52.31 -29.55 25.11
CA ILE A 33 -51.90 -29.39 26.54
C ILE A 33 -51.24 -30.53 27.37
N GLN A 34 -50.12 -30.12 28.04
CA GLN A 34 -49.53 -30.48 29.37
C GLN A 34 -48.37 -31.51 29.54
N ASP A 35 -47.23 -30.98 30.06
CA ASP A 35 -46.20 -31.58 30.95
C ASP A 35 -46.79 -32.08 32.31
N PRO A 36 -46.06 -32.65 33.31
CA PRO A 36 -44.60 -32.94 33.48
C PRO A 36 -44.24 -34.34 34.10
N GLN A 37 -42.94 -34.69 34.20
CA GLN A 37 -42.22 -35.19 35.42
C GLN A 37 -40.94 -36.04 35.14
N GLU A 38 -39.85 -35.63 35.80
CA GLU A 38 -38.58 -36.33 36.16
C GLU A 38 -38.81 -37.60 37.03
N PRO A 39 -37.82 -38.51 37.33
CA PRO A 39 -36.40 -38.22 37.66
C PRO A 39 -35.29 -39.25 37.25
N ASP A 40 -34.03 -38.78 37.39
CA ASP A 40 -32.72 -39.48 37.53
C ASP A 40 -32.64 -40.42 38.78
N PRO A 41 -31.50 -41.06 39.21
CA PRO A 41 -30.23 -41.52 38.58
C PRO A 41 -29.76 -42.94 39.09
N ASN A 42 -28.59 -43.45 38.64
CA ASN A 42 -27.54 -44.23 39.37
C ASN A 42 -26.64 -44.98 38.36
N GLN A 43 -25.32 -44.80 38.21
CA GLN A 43 -24.12 -44.73 39.08
C GLN A 43 -23.53 -46.09 39.51
N ASN A 44 -22.18 -46.17 39.37
CA ASN A 44 -21.18 -47.13 39.90
C ASN A 44 -20.81 -48.34 39.00
N SER A 45 -19.55 -48.76 38.84
CA SER A 45 -18.23 -48.33 39.35
C SER A 45 -17.11 -49.20 38.73
N ILE A 46 -15.99 -48.57 38.35
CA ILE A 46 -14.57 -48.88 38.70
C ILE A 46 -13.90 -50.22 38.27
N THR A 47 -12.67 -50.06 37.72
CA THR A 47 -11.50 -50.98 37.53
C THR A 47 -11.65 -52.14 36.54
N GLY A 48 -10.67 -52.54 35.73
CA GLY A 48 -9.25 -52.19 35.58
C GLY A 48 -8.60 -53.20 34.61
N GLU A 49 -7.42 -52.84 34.09
CA GLU A 49 -6.37 -53.71 33.52
C GLU A 49 -6.49 -54.29 32.09
N HIS A 50 -5.70 -53.67 31.20
CA HIS A 50 -4.63 -54.25 30.35
C HIS A 50 -4.66 -55.72 29.91
N SER A 51 -4.66 -55.93 28.58
CA SER A 51 -3.63 -56.65 27.78
C SER A 51 -4.27 -57.22 26.50
N GLN A 52 -3.94 -56.71 25.31
CA GLN A 52 -2.80 -57.09 24.45
C GLN A 52 -3.08 -58.28 23.51
N LEU A 53 -2.82 -58.03 22.22
CA LEU A 53 -2.29 -58.93 21.17
C LEU A 53 -3.33 -59.82 20.44
N LEU A 54 -3.56 -59.52 19.15
CA LEU A 54 -3.00 -60.17 17.94
C LEU A 54 -3.76 -61.46 17.56
N ASP A 55 -4.36 -61.51 16.37
CA ASP A 55 -3.75 -62.15 15.19
C ASP A 55 -4.79 -62.45 14.09
N ASP A 56 -4.26 -62.58 12.89
CA ASP A 56 -4.80 -62.69 11.54
C ASP A 56 -5.91 -63.72 11.27
N GLY A 57 -6.68 -63.46 10.19
CA GLY A 57 -7.60 -64.43 9.61
C GLY A 57 -8.26 -64.03 8.29
N HIS A 58 -7.48 -63.79 7.22
CA HIS A 58 -8.01 -63.75 5.84
C HIS A 58 -8.10 -65.17 5.24
N LYS A 59 -9.29 -65.58 4.74
CA LYS A 59 -9.50 -66.08 3.35
C LYS A 59 -10.93 -66.56 3.02
N LYS A 60 -11.45 -65.95 1.95
CA LYS A 60 -12.13 -66.52 0.76
C LYS A 60 -13.39 -67.40 0.91
N ALA A 61 -14.51 -66.76 0.59
CA ALA A 61 -15.31 -66.95 -0.64
C ALA A 61 -15.74 -68.36 -1.08
N ARG A 62 -17.07 -68.56 -1.18
CA ARG A 62 -17.71 -69.18 -2.36
C ARG A 62 -19.19 -68.80 -2.48
N ASN A 63 -19.56 -68.33 -3.68
CA ASN A 63 -20.91 -67.98 -4.14
C ASN A 63 -21.75 -69.20 -4.54
N ALA A 64 -23.08 -69.07 -4.45
CA ALA A 64 -24.10 -69.71 -5.30
C ALA A 64 -25.43 -68.91 -5.12
N TYR A 65 -25.85 -68.06 -6.06
CA TYR A 65 -26.65 -68.27 -7.30
C TYR A 65 -28.14 -68.60 -7.10
N LEU A 66 -28.98 -67.77 -7.78
CA LEU A 66 -30.39 -67.89 -8.25
C LEU A 66 -31.19 -66.64 -7.83
N SER A 67 -31.88 -65.85 -8.67
CA SER A 67 -32.40 -66.02 -10.04
C SER A 67 -32.64 -64.67 -10.76
N ASN A 68 -32.46 -64.68 -12.09
CA ASN A 68 -32.99 -63.81 -13.18
C ASN A 68 -34.34 -63.10 -12.90
N SER A 69 -34.78 -61.99 -13.53
CA SER A 69 -34.45 -61.16 -14.73
C SER A 69 -35.49 -60.01 -14.74
N ASN A 70 -35.32 -58.74 -15.16
CA ASN A 70 -34.99 -58.22 -16.50
C ASN A 70 -35.16 -56.66 -16.50
N TYR A 71 -34.21 -55.93 -17.12
CA TYR A 71 -34.22 -54.54 -17.70
C TYR A 71 -34.65 -53.35 -16.81
N GLU A 72 -34.01 -52.16 -16.75
CA GLU A 72 -33.00 -51.44 -17.57
C GLU A 72 -32.47 -50.23 -16.75
N GLU A 73 -31.17 -49.90 -16.87
CA GLU A 73 -30.44 -48.62 -16.63
C GLU A 73 -30.77 -47.75 -15.37
N GLY A 74 -29.85 -47.32 -14.49
CA GLY A 74 -28.39 -47.26 -14.46
C GLY A 74 -27.96 -46.22 -13.41
N ASP A 75 -27.44 -46.69 -12.27
CA ASP A 75 -26.96 -45.95 -11.10
C ASP A 75 -25.62 -45.23 -11.33
N GLU A 76 -25.38 -44.10 -10.65
CA GLU A 76 -24.03 -43.70 -10.22
C GLU A 76 -24.08 -42.65 -9.08
N TYR A 77 -24.05 -43.11 -7.83
CA TYR A 77 -23.64 -42.31 -6.67
C TYR A 77 -22.88 -43.22 -5.71
N PHE A 78 -21.56 -43.02 -5.61
CA PHE A 78 -20.66 -43.18 -4.43
C PHE A 78 -19.26 -43.54 -4.91
N ASP A 79 -18.39 -42.54 -5.04
CA ASP A 79 -17.00 -42.67 -4.59
C ASP A 79 -16.35 -41.28 -4.41
N LYS A 80 -16.40 -40.78 -3.18
CA LYS A 80 -15.56 -39.69 -2.69
C LYS A 80 -14.98 -40.19 -1.38
N ASN A 81 -13.72 -40.62 -1.43
CA ASN A 81 -12.69 -40.46 -0.38
C ASN A 81 -11.60 -41.52 -0.57
N LEU A 82 -10.76 -41.39 -1.58
CA LEU A 82 -9.38 -41.88 -1.54
C LEU A 82 -8.57 -41.27 -2.70
N ALA A 83 -7.87 -40.17 -2.43
CA ALA A 83 -6.84 -39.64 -3.34
C ALA A 83 -5.72 -39.03 -2.49
N LEU A 84 -5.00 -39.90 -1.78
CA LEU A 84 -3.72 -39.60 -1.17
C LEU A 84 -2.79 -40.73 -1.61
N PHE A 85 -1.71 -40.36 -2.31
CA PHE A 85 -0.72 -41.21 -2.99
C PHE A 85 -1.10 -41.76 -4.38
N GLU A 86 -1.08 -40.89 -5.39
CA GLU A 86 -0.60 -41.24 -6.73
C GLU A 86 0.59 -40.31 -7.06
N GLU A 87 1.74 -40.59 -6.46
CA GLU A 87 3.04 -40.25 -7.05
C GLU A 87 3.54 -41.50 -7.79
N GLU A 88 4.04 -41.28 -9.01
CA GLU A 88 4.80 -42.19 -9.87
C GLU A 88 4.02 -43.22 -10.72
N MET A 89 3.68 -42.81 -11.95
CA MET A 89 3.96 -43.62 -13.15
C MET A 89 4.01 -42.74 -14.40
N ASP A 90 5.14 -42.06 -14.61
CA ASP A 90 5.47 -41.38 -15.87
C ASP A 90 6.66 -42.08 -16.55
N THR A 91 6.47 -43.35 -16.94
CA THR A 91 7.36 -44.06 -17.88
C THR A 91 7.06 -43.63 -19.31
N ARG A 92 7.29 -42.33 -19.60
CA ARG A 92 7.40 -41.81 -20.96
C ARG A 92 8.81 -41.24 -21.14
N PRO A 93 9.46 -41.38 -22.30
CA PRO A 93 10.83 -40.88 -22.47
C PRO A 93 10.85 -39.38 -22.18
N LYS A 94 11.65 -38.96 -21.20
CA LYS A 94 11.73 -37.57 -20.68
C LYS A 94 11.91 -36.52 -21.79
N VAL A 95 12.50 -36.90 -22.92
CA VAL A 95 12.73 -36.02 -24.08
C VAL A 95 11.43 -35.74 -24.84
N SER A 96 10.54 -36.70 -25.04
CA SER A 96 9.30 -36.46 -25.80
C SER A 96 8.30 -35.61 -25.00
N SER A 97 8.25 -35.78 -23.68
CA SER A 97 7.44 -34.93 -22.80
C SER A 97 8.00 -33.51 -22.68
N LEU A 98 9.33 -33.34 -22.66
CA LEU A 98 9.99 -32.03 -22.74
C LEU A 98 9.75 -31.34 -24.09
N LEU A 99 9.88 -32.06 -25.20
CA LEU A 99 9.62 -31.54 -26.55
C LEU A 99 8.15 -31.14 -26.72
N ASN A 100 7.21 -31.94 -26.20
CA ASN A 100 5.78 -31.60 -26.25
C ASN A 100 5.43 -30.39 -25.35
N ARG A 101 6.12 -30.23 -24.21
CA ARG A 101 6.02 -29.02 -23.36
C ARG A 101 6.66 -27.79 -24.01
N MET A 102 7.76 -27.95 -24.74
CA MET A 102 8.39 -26.89 -25.53
C MET A 102 7.56 -26.50 -26.75
N ALA A 103 6.86 -27.44 -27.39
CA ALA A 103 5.95 -27.17 -28.51
C ALA A 103 4.74 -26.31 -28.09
N ASN A 104 4.36 -26.36 -26.81
CA ASN A 104 3.31 -25.53 -26.22
C ASN A 104 3.86 -24.27 -25.51
N TYR A 105 5.13 -23.91 -25.74
CA TYR A 105 5.71 -22.68 -25.21
C TYR A 105 5.06 -21.44 -25.83
N THR A 106 4.63 -20.50 -24.99
CA THR A 106 4.02 -19.22 -25.40
C THR A 106 4.68 -18.09 -24.62
N ASN A 107 5.31 -17.12 -25.26
CA ASN A 107 5.90 -15.98 -24.54
C ASN A 107 4.99 -14.73 -24.56
N LEU A 108 3.84 -14.80 -25.23
CA LEU A 108 2.89 -13.68 -25.36
C LEU A 108 2.13 -13.42 -24.05
N THR A 109 1.61 -12.19 -23.93
CA THR A 109 0.84 -11.76 -22.76
C THR A 109 -0.57 -12.35 -22.75
N GLN A 110 -1.00 -12.74 -21.56
CA GLN A 110 -2.41 -12.93 -21.23
C GLN A 110 -3.11 -11.56 -21.21
N GLY A 111 -4.43 -11.57 -21.42
CA GLY A 111 -5.23 -10.36 -21.51
C GLY A 111 -6.66 -10.57 -21.02
N ALA A 112 -7.54 -9.60 -21.29
CA ALA A 112 -8.85 -9.54 -20.66
C ALA A 112 -9.77 -10.75 -20.89
N LYS A 113 -9.67 -11.44 -22.03
CA LYS A 113 -10.49 -12.64 -22.29
C LYS A 113 -10.19 -13.77 -21.33
N GLU A 114 -8.91 -14.00 -21.02
CA GLU A 114 -8.50 -15.08 -20.13
C GLU A 114 -8.85 -14.76 -18.67
N HIS A 115 -8.88 -13.47 -18.31
CA HIS A 115 -9.40 -13.01 -17.03
C HIS A 115 -10.90 -13.28 -16.89
N GLU A 116 -11.69 -12.94 -17.89
CA GLU A 116 -13.14 -13.22 -17.92
C GLU A 116 -13.43 -14.74 -17.89
N GLU A 117 -12.63 -15.55 -18.58
CA GLU A 117 -12.73 -17.01 -18.54
C GLU A 117 -12.43 -17.56 -17.13
N ALA A 118 -11.42 -17.02 -16.44
CA ALA A 118 -11.08 -17.42 -15.09
C ALA A 118 -12.18 -17.06 -14.07
N GLU A 119 -12.77 -15.87 -14.17
CA GLU A 119 -13.87 -15.45 -13.29
C GLU A 119 -15.12 -16.34 -13.47
N ASN A 120 -15.48 -16.67 -14.72
CA ASN A 120 -16.61 -17.56 -15.02
C ASN A 120 -16.43 -19.00 -14.48
N ILE A 121 -15.19 -19.48 -14.33
CA ILE A 121 -14.90 -20.80 -13.77
C ILE A 121 -15.17 -20.80 -12.25
N THR A 122 -14.86 -19.70 -11.56
CA THR A 122 -15.16 -19.53 -10.14
C THR A 122 -16.67 -19.44 -9.83
N GLU A 123 -17.49 -19.00 -10.78
CA GLU A 123 -18.95 -18.82 -10.60
C GLU A 123 -19.82 -20.05 -10.97
N GLY A 124 -19.24 -21.22 -11.21
CA GLY A 124 -19.98 -22.50 -11.14
C GLY A 124 -20.43 -23.15 -12.46
N LYS A 125 -19.98 -22.70 -13.64
CA LYS A 125 -20.18 -23.47 -14.89
C LYS A 125 -19.02 -24.44 -15.14
N LYS A 126 -19.20 -25.70 -14.74
CA LYS A 126 -18.27 -26.81 -15.04
C LYS A 126 -18.13 -27.01 -16.56
N LYS A 127 -17.09 -26.42 -17.16
CA LYS A 127 -16.41 -26.99 -18.34
C LYS A 127 -15.20 -27.79 -17.85
N PRO A 128 -14.86 -28.93 -18.47
CA PRO A 128 -13.67 -29.69 -18.11
C PRO A 128 -12.42 -28.84 -18.40
N THR A 129 -11.68 -28.48 -17.36
CA THR A 129 -10.46 -27.67 -17.43
C THR A 129 -9.28 -28.46 -18.00
N LYS A 130 -8.49 -27.82 -18.89
CA LYS A 130 -7.04 -28.06 -18.94
C LYS A 130 -6.46 -27.57 -17.61
N SER A 131 -5.83 -28.45 -16.85
CA SER A 131 -5.15 -28.07 -15.61
C SER A 131 -4.04 -27.03 -15.88
N PRO A 132 -3.83 -26.03 -14.99
CA PRO A 132 -2.68 -25.13 -15.07
C PRO A 132 -1.40 -25.96 -14.94
N GLN A 133 -0.56 -25.94 -15.98
CA GLN A 133 0.52 -26.91 -16.15
C GLN A 133 1.92 -26.32 -16.05
N MET A 134 2.09 -25.00 -16.07
CA MET A 134 3.41 -24.41 -16.22
C MET A 134 4.11 -24.18 -14.87
N GLY A 135 5.38 -24.59 -14.81
CA GLY A 135 6.27 -24.33 -13.68
C GLY A 135 7.11 -23.07 -13.88
N THR A 136 7.93 -22.73 -12.88
CA THR A 136 8.72 -21.48 -12.82
C THR A 136 9.65 -21.27 -14.02
N PHE A 137 10.34 -22.33 -14.47
CA PHE A 137 11.33 -22.23 -15.57
C PHE A 137 10.67 -21.88 -16.92
N MET A 138 9.76 -22.74 -17.39
CA MET A 138 9.07 -22.53 -18.66
C MET A 138 8.07 -21.37 -18.60
N GLY A 139 7.43 -21.16 -17.44
CA GLY A 139 6.32 -20.22 -17.21
C GLY A 139 6.75 -18.77 -17.03
N VAL A 140 7.84 -18.52 -16.29
CA VAL A 140 8.27 -17.17 -15.87
C VAL A 140 9.68 -16.84 -16.36
N TYR A 141 10.66 -17.72 -16.08
CA TYR A 141 12.08 -17.44 -16.36
C TYR A 141 12.37 -17.26 -17.86
N LEU A 142 11.97 -18.22 -18.71
CA LEU A 142 12.26 -18.13 -20.15
C LEU A 142 11.56 -16.95 -20.85
N PRO A 143 10.26 -16.66 -20.63
CA PRO A 143 9.64 -15.46 -21.21
C PRO A 143 10.29 -14.16 -20.72
N CYS A 144 10.67 -14.08 -19.45
CA CYS A 144 11.37 -12.92 -18.93
C CYS A 144 12.73 -12.75 -19.63
N LEU A 145 13.50 -13.84 -19.74
CA LEU A 145 14.80 -13.85 -20.42
C LEU A 145 14.69 -13.43 -21.90
N GLN A 146 13.67 -13.93 -22.61
CA GLN A 146 13.44 -13.62 -24.02
C GLN A 146 13.06 -12.15 -24.26
N ASN A 147 12.32 -11.54 -23.34
CA ASN A 147 11.90 -10.14 -23.46
C ASN A 147 13.00 -9.14 -23.07
N ILE A 148 13.93 -9.53 -22.20
CA ILE A 148 15.05 -8.67 -21.79
C ILE A 148 16.12 -8.64 -22.90
N PHE A 149 16.43 -9.79 -23.51
CA PHE A 149 17.40 -9.82 -24.60
C PHE A 149 16.84 -9.18 -25.87
N GLY A 150 17.35 -7.99 -26.19
CA GLY A 150 16.92 -7.21 -27.35
C GLY A 150 18.05 -6.87 -28.31
N VAL A 151 17.73 -6.00 -29.27
CA VAL A 151 18.62 -5.55 -30.34
C VAL A 151 19.89 -4.85 -29.84
N ILE A 152 19.82 -4.16 -28.69
CA ILE A 152 20.93 -3.38 -28.13
C ILE A 152 22.16 -4.26 -27.82
N LEU A 153 21.94 -5.51 -27.37
CA LEU A 153 23.02 -6.46 -27.10
C LEU A 153 23.93 -6.66 -28.32
N PHE A 154 23.32 -6.76 -29.51
CA PHE A 154 24.03 -7.11 -30.74
C PHE A 154 24.47 -5.86 -31.52
N LEU A 155 23.68 -4.79 -31.56
CA LEU A 155 23.92 -3.64 -32.44
C LEU A 155 24.63 -2.46 -31.77
N ARG A 156 24.55 -2.33 -30.44
CA ARG A 156 25.01 -1.11 -29.74
C ARG A 156 25.95 -1.39 -28.58
N LEU A 157 25.95 -2.58 -27.99
CA LEU A 157 26.79 -2.85 -26.81
C LEU A 157 28.29 -2.67 -27.10
N THR A 158 28.80 -3.13 -28.25
CA THR A 158 30.20 -2.91 -28.65
C THR A 158 30.54 -1.43 -28.76
N TRP A 159 29.62 -0.63 -29.32
CA TRP A 159 29.77 0.81 -29.47
C TRP A 159 29.73 1.56 -28.15
N VAL A 160 28.85 1.15 -27.21
CA VAL A 160 28.82 1.67 -25.84
C VAL A 160 30.16 1.43 -25.15
N VAL A 161 30.72 0.22 -25.28
CA VAL A 161 32.04 -0.14 -24.71
C VAL A 161 33.16 0.65 -25.38
N GLY A 162 33.16 0.80 -26.70
CA GLY A 162 34.18 1.57 -27.43
C GLY A 162 34.20 3.05 -27.09
N THR A 163 33.02 3.64 -26.86
CA THR A 163 32.87 5.07 -26.59
C THR A 163 33.11 5.42 -25.13
N ALA A 164 32.48 4.70 -24.19
CA ALA A 164 32.61 4.99 -22.76
C ALA A 164 33.89 4.37 -22.15
N GLY A 165 34.49 3.39 -22.81
CA GLY A 165 35.50 2.53 -22.23
C GLY A 165 34.88 1.48 -21.29
N VAL A 166 35.67 0.47 -20.93
CA VAL A 166 35.19 -0.67 -20.13
C VAL A 166 34.68 -0.23 -18.75
N LEU A 167 35.36 0.71 -18.07
CA LEU A 167 35.00 1.10 -16.70
C LEU A 167 33.66 1.83 -16.63
N GLN A 168 33.45 2.82 -17.49
CA GLN A 168 32.19 3.58 -17.49
C GLN A 168 31.05 2.77 -18.10
N ALA A 169 31.31 1.96 -19.14
CA ALA A 169 30.30 1.03 -19.67
C ALA A 169 29.84 0.04 -18.59
N PHE A 170 30.76 -0.51 -17.79
CA PHE A 170 30.41 -1.39 -16.67
C PHE A 170 29.52 -0.68 -15.65
N ALA A 171 29.81 0.58 -15.32
CA ALA A 171 28.98 1.39 -14.44
C ALA A 171 27.58 1.65 -15.03
N ILE A 172 27.47 1.96 -16.33
CA ILE A 172 26.18 2.15 -17.02
C ILE A 172 25.32 0.89 -16.88
N VAL A 173 25.89 -0.28 -17.20
CA VAL A 173 25.17 -1.56 -17.09
C VAL A 173 24.74 -1.82 -15.64
N LEU A 174 25.66 -1.64 -14.69
CA LEU A 174 25.39 -1.92 -13.28
C LEU A 174 24.24 -1.04 -12.73
N ILE A 175 24.25 0.27 -13.01
CA ILE A 175 23.21 1.20 -12.55
C ILE A 175 21.84 0.79 -13.12
N CYS A 176 21.77 0.51 -14.42
CA CYS A 176 20.53 0.08 -15.09
C CYS A 176 20.01 -1.26 -14.54
N CYS A 177 20.89 -2.23 -14.32
CA CYS A 177 20.53 -3.53 -13.72
C CYS A 177 20.08 -3.41 -12.25
N CYS A 178 20.71 -2.55 -11.44
CA CYS A 178 20.27 -2.29 -10.07
C CYS A 178 18.87 -1.67 -10.03
N CYS A 179 18.58 -0.74 -10.96
CA CYS A 179 17.26 -0.12 -11.09
C CYS A 179 16.16 -1.16 -11.32
N THR A 180 16.38 -2.09 -12.25
CA THR A 180 15.39 -3.12 -12.60
C THR A 180 15.30 -4.23 -11.54
N MET A 181 16.42 -4.56 -10.88
CA MET A 181 16.44 -5.50 -9.76
C MET A 181 15.59 -5.02 -8.58
N LEU A 182 15.75 -3.76 -8.16
CA LEU A 182 14.94 -3.18 -7.07
C LEU A 182 13.45 -3.13 -7.46
N THR A 183 13.17 -2.81 -8.72
CA THR A 183 11.80 -2.84 -9.24
C THR A 183 11.21 -4.25 -9.24
N ALA A 184 12.00 -5.28 -9.55
CA ALA A 184 11.57 -6.68 -9.49
C ALA A 184 11.27 -7.16 -8.06
N ILE A 185 11.97 -6.62 -7.04
CA ILE A 185 11.64 -6.87 -5.63
C ILE A 185 10.27 -6.26 -5.28
N SER A 186 10.00 -5.02 -5.68
CA SER A 186 8.68 -4.39 -5.52
C SER A 186 7.59 -5.19 -6.25
N MET A 187 7.87 -5.63 -7.48
CA MET A 187 6.96 -6.46 -8.28
C MET A 187 6.69 -7.83 -7.63
N SER A 188 7.70 -8.41 -6.97
CA SER A 188 7.56 -9.65 -6.19
C SER A 188 6.70 -9.46 -4.94
N ALA A 189 6.75 -8.28 -4.30
CA ALA A 189 5.88 -7.94 -3.19
C ALA A 189 4.42 -7.83 -3.65
N ILE A 190 4.16 -7.24 -4.82
CA ILE A 190 2.84 -7.20 -5.45
C ILE A 190 2.33 -8.62 -5.73
N ALA A 191 3.15 -9.47 -6.36
CA ALA A 191 2.76 -10.84 -6.71
C ALA A 191 2.51 -11.75 -5.49
N THR A 192 2.95 -11.36 -4.29
CA THR A 192 2.71 -12.10 -3.05
C THR A 192 1.65 -11.45 -2.16
N ASN A 193 1.04 -10.34 -2.61
CA ASN A 193 -0.05 -9.66 -1.95
C ASN A 193 -1.40 -10.20 -2.45
N GLY A 194 -2.14 -10.89 -1.58
CA GLY A 194 -3.44 -11.47 -1.93
C GLY A 194 -3.36 -12.60 -2.96
N VAL A 195 -4.49 -12.89 -3.61
CA VAL A 195 -4.59 -13.91 -4.68
C VAL A 195 -4.16 -13.28 -6.01
N VAL A 196 -3.28 -13.94 -6.74
CA VAL A 196 -2.80 -13.45 -8.04
C VAL A 196 -3.88 -13.73 -9.09
N PRO A 197 -4.46 -12.68 -9.74
CA PRO A 197 -5.49 -12.89 -10.75
C PRO A 197 -4.88 -13.47 -12.04
N ALA A 198 -5.67 -14.28 -12.75
CA ALA A 198 -5.38 -14.72 -14.11
C ALA A 198 -5.67 -13.57 -15.07
N GLY A 199 -4.66 -13.02 -15.74
CA GLY A 199 -4.86 -11.84 -16.60
C GLY A 199 -3.59 -11.06 -16.95
N GLY A 200 -2.45 -11.44 -16.38
CA GLY A 200 -1.15 -10.82 -16.66
C GLY A 200 -0.78 -9.70 -15.68
N SER A 201 0.25 -8.93 -16.05
CA SER A 201 0.85 -7.90 -15.20
C SER A 201 -0.12 -6.77 -14.82
N TYR A 202 -0.97 -6.32 -15.75
CA TYR A 202 -1.91 -5.23 -15.50
C TYR A 202 -2.92 -5.54 -14.39
N PHE A 203 -3.64 -6.66 -14.49
CA PHE A 203 -4.64 -7.04 -13.48
C PHE A 203 -4.00 -7.31 -12.11
N MET A 204 -2.78 -7.87 -12.10
CA MET A 204 -2.04 -8.07 -10.85
C MET A 204 -1.69 -6.73 -10.18
N ILE A 205 -1.29 -5.72 -10.95
CA ILE A 205 -0.96 -4.38 -10.43
C ILE A 205 -2.24 -3.64 -10.02
N SER A 206 -3.29 -3.61 -10.85
CA SER A 206 -4.50 -2.83 -10.58
C SER A 206 -5.27 -3.36 -9.36
N ARG A 207 -5.28 -4.67 -9.13
CA ARG A 207 -5.97 -5.28 -7.98
C ARG A 207 -5.17 -5.16 -6.68
N ALA A 208 -3.84 -5.18 -6.75
CA ALA A 208 -3.01 -5.03 -5.56
C ALA A 208 -2.83 -3.55 -5.14
N LEU A 209 -2.62 -2.65 -6.11
CA LEU A 209 -2.31 -1.25 -5.84
C LEU A 209 -3.52 -0.31 -5.89
N GLY A 210 -4.62 -0.73 -6.52
CA GLY A 210 -5.77 0.11 -6.80
C GLY A 210 -5.85 0.57 -8.27
N PRO A 211 -7.04 1.00 -8.72
CA PRO A 211 -7.29 1.36 -10.11
C PRO A 211 -6.51 2.60 -10.57
N GLU A 212 -6.20 3.55 -9.68
CA GLU A 212 -5.51 4.80 -10.02
C GLU A 212 -4.06 4.51 -10.44
N PHE A 213 -3.34 3.73 -9.63
CA PHE A 213 -2.00 3.27 -9.96
C PHE A 213 -2.02 2.30 -11.14
N GLY A 214 -2.98 1.37 -11.18
CA GLY A 214 -3.14 0.41 -12.28
C GLY A 214 -3.29 1.08 -13.64
N GLY A 215 -4.15 2.09 -13.75
CA GLY A 215 -4.38 2.83 -14.99
C GLY A 215 -3.19 3.67 -15.44
N ALA A 216 -2.58 4.44 -14.52
CA ALA A 216 -1.41 5.25 -14.84
C ALA A 216 -0.22 4.38 -15.28
N VAL A 217 0.12 3.35 -14.49
CA VAL A 217 1.20 2.40 -14.81
C VAL A 217 0.90 1.67 -16.13
N GLY A 218 -0.34 1.21 -16.32
CA GLY A 218 -0.77 0.53 -17.53
C GLY A 218 -0.62 1.37 -18.79
N LEU A 219 -1.01 2.65 -18.76
CA LEU A 219 -0.85 3.56 -19.90
C LEU A 219 0.62 3.87 -20.22
N CYS A 220 1.46 4.08 -19.20
CA CYS A 220 2.90 4.27 -19.41
C CYS A 220 3.54 3.02 -20.02
N PHE A 221 3.17 1.84 -19.53
CA PHE A 221 3.65 0.56 -20.04
C PHE A 221 3.17 0.30 -21.48
N TYR A 222 1.93 0.70 -21.82
CA TYR A 222 1.40 0.67 -23.18
C TYR A 222 2.22 1.53 -24.15
N LEU A 223 2.49 2.79 -23.78
CA LEU A 223 3.29 3.67 -24.64
C LEU A 223 4.73 3.15 -24.78
N GLY A 224 5.35 2.71 -23.69
CA GLY A 224 6.70 2.13 -23.70
C GLY A 224 6.82 0.90 -24.61
N THR A 225 5.86 -0.02 -24.54
CA THR A 225 5.82 -1.22 -25.40
C THR A 225 5.54 -0.88 -26.86
N THR A 226 4.75 0.15 -27.14
CA THR A 226 4.47 0.60 -28.51
C THR A 226 5.70 1.21 -29.17
N PHE A 227 6.44 2.08 -28.47
CA PHE A 227 7.72 2.60 -28.97
C PHE A 227 8.81 1.53 -29.05
N ALA A 228 8.78 0.52 -28.18
CA ALA A 228 9.68 -0.64 -28.29
C ALA A 228 9.45 -1.42 -29.59
N ALA A 229 8.19 -1.59 -30.04
CA ALA A 229 7.90 -2.21 -31.32
C ALA A 229 8.55 -1.45 -32.49
N ALA A 230 8.47 -0.11 -32.49
CA ALA A 230 9.14 0.73 -33.48
C ALA A 230 10.67 0.58 -33.43
N MET A 231 11.27 0.58 -32.22
CA MET A 231 12.71 0.38 -32.05
C MET A 231 13.18 -0.96 -32.62
N TYR A 232 12.46 -2.05 -32.35
CA TYR A 232 12.81 -3.37 -32.89
C TYR A 232 12.66 -3.40 -34.41
N ILE A 233 11.61 -2.80 -34.98
CA ILE A 233 11.46 -2.72 -36.44
C ILE A 233 12.62 -1.96 -37.07
N LEU A 234 12.97 -0.78 -36.55
CA LEU A 234 14.12 -0.01 -37.04
C LEU A 234 15.43 -0.80 -36.93
N GLY A 235 15.63 -1.52 -35.83
CA GLY A 235 16.77 -2.41 -35.64
C GLY A 235 16.84 -3.54 -36.67
N ALA A 236 15.71 -4.16 -37.01
CA ALA A 236 15.65 -5.21 -38.02
C ALA A 236 15.97 -4.67 -39.43
N ILE A 237 15.47 -3.47 -39.76
CA ILE A 237 15.77 -2.81 -41.04
C ILE A 237 17.24 -2.37 -41.10
N GLU A 238 17.83 -1.91 -39.99
CA GLU A 238 19.27 -1.62 -39.93
C GLU A 238 20.09 -2.88 -40.23
N ILE A 239 19.75 -4.02 -39.63
CA ILE A 239 20.43 -5.28 -39.92
C ILE A 239 20.29 -5.65 -41.41
N PHE A 240 19.08 -5.49 -41.95
CA PHE A 240 18.77 -5.84 -43.33
C PHE A 240 19.53 -4.97 -44.34
N LEU A 241 19.50 -3.65 -44.17
CA LEU A 241 20.11 -2.70 -45.11
C LEU A 241 21.63 -2.62 -44.97
N VAL A 242 22.20 -2.77 -43.78
CA VAL A 242 23.65 -2.65 -43.60
C VAL A 242 24.36 -3.97 -43.86
N TYR A 243 23.87 -5.06 -43.25
CA TYR A 243 24.65 -6.31 -43.17
C TYR A 243 24.17 -7.42 -44.12
N ILE A 244 22.90 -7.43 -44.54
CA ILE A 244 22.37 -8.48 -45.43
C ILE A 244 22.40 -8.04 -46.89
N VAL A 245 21.72 -6.94 -47.23
CA VAL A 245 21.59 -6.47 -48.62
C VAL A 245 21.76 -4.94 -48.73
N PRO A 246 23.00 -4.42 -48.67
CA PRO A 246 23.26 -2.98 -48.87
C PRO A 246 22.89 -2.51 -50.28
N ARG A 247 22.82 -3.44 -51.25
CA ARG A 247 22.38 -3.17 -52.61
C ARG A 247 20.86 -2.93 -52.76
N ALA A 248 20.07 -3.08 -51.70
CA ALA A 248 18.63 -2.84 -51.75
C ALA A 248 18.23 -1.39 -51.44
N ALA A 249 19.14 -0.52 -50.99
CA ALA A 249 18.81 0.89 -50.69
C ALA A 249 18.19 1.62 -51.89
N ILE A 250 17.02 2.24 -51.68
CA ILE A 250 16.21 2.94 -52.69
C ILE A 250 16.79 4.33 -52.96
N PHE A 251 17.07 5.07 -51.89
CA PHE A 251 17.69 6.38 -51.95
C PHE A 251 19.20 6.22 -51.82
N ARG A 252 19.92 6.37 -52.93
CA ARG A 252 21.38 6.53 -52.97
C ARG A 252 21.72 7.92 -53.44
N THR A 253 22.66 8.55 -52.76
CA THR A 253 23.16 9.88 -53.10
C THR A 253 24.67 9.82 -53.23
N ASP A 254 25.22 10.41 -54.28
CA ASP A 254 26.66 10.50 -54.50
C ASP A 254 27.31 11.61 -53.62
N ASP A 255 26.50 12.50 -53.04
CA ASP A 255 26.92 13.55 -52.11
C ASP A 255 27.14 13.01 -50.67
N ALA A 256 28.40 12.89 -50.24
CA ALA A 256 28.79 12.41 -48.90
C ALA A 256 28.11 13.17 -47.73
N LEU A 257 27.88 14.48 -47.87
CA LEU A 257 27.21 15.31 -46.85
C LEU A 257 25.73 14.93 -46.62
N LYS A 258 25.10 14.26 -47.60
CA LYS A 258 23.68 13.88 -47.56
C LYS A 258 23.47 12.38 -47.33
N GLU A 259 24.54 11.59 -47.20
CA GLU A 259 24.46 10.13 -47.06
C GLU A 259 23.66 9.70 -45.84
N SER A 260 23.88 10.33 -44.68
CA SER A 260 23.11 10.07 -43.45
C SER A 260 21.61 10.36 -43.62
N ALA A 261 21.26 11.43 -44.37
CA ALA A 261 19.87 11.77 -44.65
C ALA A 261 19.21 10.77 -45.62
N ALA A 262 19.97 10.29 -46.62
CA ALA A 262 19.51 9.25 -47.53
C ALA A 262 19.25 7.93 -46.79
N MET A 263 20.14 7.53 -45.87
CA MET A 263 19.98 6.34 -45.05
C MET A 263 18.73 6.41 -44.16
N LEU A 264 18.46 7.56 -43.52
CA LEU A 264 17.23 7.76 -42.74
C LEU A 264 15.96 7.61 -43.58
N ASN A 265 15.96 8.11 -44.82
CA ASN A 265 14.80 7.94 -45.71
C ASN A 265 14.58 6.47 -46.13
N ASN A 266 15.65 5.70 -46.32
CA ASN A 266 15.54 4.26 -46.56
C ASN A 266 14.92 3.55 -45.33
N MET A 267 15.36 3.89 -44.11
CA MET A 267 14.80 3.34 -42.87
C MET A 267 13.31 3.62 -42.73
N ARG A 268 12.85 4.83 -43.11
CA ARG A 268 11.42 5.19 -43.08
C ARG A 268 10.60 4.29 -44.00
N VAL A 269 10.96 4.21 -45.29
CA VAL A 269 10.18 3.46 -46.29
C VAL A 269 10.14 1.96 -45.95
N TYR A 270 11.30 1.36 -45.67
CA TYR A 270 11.37 -0.04 -45.31
C TYR A 270 10.71 -0.32 -43.95
N GLY A 271 10.87 0.58 -42.98
CA GLY A 271 10.25 0.48 -41.66
C GLY A 271 8.72 0.48 -41.75
N THR A 272 8.12 1.43 -42.45
CA THR A 272 6.66 1.53 -42.64
C THR A 272 6.12 0.29 -43.35
N ALA A 273 6.79 -0.15 -44.43
CA ALA A 273 6.39 -1.36 -45.16
C ALA A 273 6.45 -2.61 -44.26
N PHE A 274 7.50 -2.72 -43.44
CA PHE A 274 7.67 -3.83 -42.51
C PHE A 274 6.68 -3.81 -41.35
N LEU A 275 6.36 -2.63 -40.81
CA LEU A 275 5.30 -2.47 -39.79
C LEU A 275 3.95 -2.94 -40.32
N VAL A 276 3.56 -2.50 -41.53
CA VAL A 276 2.28 -2.92 -42.15
C VAL A 276 2.23 -4.44 -42.31
N LEU A 277 3.33 -5.06 -42.75
CA LEU A 277 3.45 -6.53 -42.84
C LEU A 277 3.25 -7.19 -41.47
N MET A 278 3.93 -6.71 -40.43
CA MET A 278 3.82 -7.27 -39.07
C MET A 278 2.43 -7.10 -38.47
N VAL A 279 1.78 -5.94 -38.67
CA VAL A 279 0.39 -5.70 -38.23
C VAL A 279 -0.56 -6.69 -38.90
N LEU A 280 -0.36 -6.95 -40.19
CA LEU A 280 -1.16 -7.92 -40.95
C LEU A 280 -0.96 -9.36 -40.42
N VAL A 281 0.27 -9.74 -40.10
CA VAL A 281 0.58 -11.03 -39.45
C VAL A 281 -0.13 -11.15 -38.09
N VAL A 282 -0.10 -10.10 -37.27
CA VAL A 282 -0.80 -10.09 -35.97
C VAL A 282 -2.31 -10.17 -36.13
N PHE A 283 -2.89 -9.43 -37.09
CA PHE A 283 -4.33 -9.37 -37.32
C PHE A 283 -4.92 -10.70 -37.84
N ILE A 284 -4.16 -11.43 -38.67
CA ILE A 284 -4.60 -12.72 -39.27
C ILE A 284 -4.23 -13.91 -38.37
N GLY A 285 -3.04 -13.90 -37.75
CA GLY A 285 -2.34 -15.14 -37.40
C GLY A 285 -1.59 -15.16 -36.06
N VAL A 286 -2.09 -14.52 -35.00
CA VAL A 286 -1.44 -14.52 -33.66
C VAL A 286 -1.10 -15.93 -33.12
N ARG A 287 -1.87 -16.95 -33.50
CA ARG A 287 -1.61 -18.36 -33.12
C ARG A 287 -0.29 -18.89 -33.69
N TYR A 288 0.13 -18.43 -34.87
CA TYR A 288 1.40 -18.81 -35.46
C TYR A 288 2.57 -18.12 -34.75
N VAL A 289 2.41 -16.84 -34.39
CA VAL A 289 3.40 -16.09 -33.59
C VAL A 289 3.69 -16.81 -32.27
N ASN A 290 2.66 -17.31 -31.60
CA ASN A 290 2.81 -18.13 -30.38
C ASN A 290 3.67 -19.37 -30.59
N LYS A 291 3.51 -20.09 -31.72
CA LYS A 291 4.29 -21.30 -32.00
C LYS A 291 5.75 -21.00 -32.34
N PHE A 292 6.04 -19.85 -32.95
CA PHE A 292 7.40 -19.44 -33.30
C PHE A 292 8.18 -18.84 -32.11
N ALA A 293 7.55 -18.64 -30.95
CA ALA A 293 8.20 -18.08 -29.77
C ALA A 293 9.47 -18.86 -29.34
N SER A 294 9.43 -20.19 -29.40
CA SER A 294 10.56 -21.07 -29.05
C SER A 294 11.72 -20.96 -30.04
N LEU A 295 11.42 -20.76 -31.33
CA LEU A 295 12.42 -20.53 -32.37
C LEU A 295 13.17 -19.22 -32.13
N PHE A 296 12.45 -18.14 -31.83
CA PHE A 296 13.08 -16.84 -31.52
C PHE A 296 13.98 -16.92 -30.29
N LEU A 297 13.56 -17.64 -29.24
CA LEU A 297 14.40 -17.88 -28.07
C LEU A 297 15.67 -18.66 -28.42
N ALA A 298 15.56 -19.71 -29.25
CA ALA A 298 16.72 -20.49 -29.68
C ALA A 298 17.74 -19.63 -30.45
N CYS A 299 17.27 -18.74 -31.33
CA CYS A 299 18.13 -17.81 -32.06
C CYS A 299 18.96 -16.92 -31.10
N VAL A 300 18.35 -16.42 -30.02
CA VAL A 300 19.04 -15.59 -29.02
C VAL A 300 20.11 -16.39 -28.29
N ILE A 301 19.75 -17.57 -27.76
CA ILE A 301 20.67 -18.38 -26.96
C ILE A 301 21.87 -18.85 -27.78
N VAL A 302 21.65 -19.34 -29.00
CA VAL A 302 22.73 -19.76 -29.90
C VAL A 302 23.65 -18.59 -30.24
N SER A 303 23.09 -17.39 -30.48
CA SER A 303 23.90 -16.19 -30.76
C SER A 303 24.79 -15.81 -29.57
N ILE A 304 24.27 -15.86 -28.34
CA ILE A 304 25.05 -15.57 -27.13
C ILE A 304 26.17 -16.61 -26.93
N LEU A 305 25.86 -17.89 -27.12
CA LEU A 305 26.87 -18.96 -27.01
C LEU A 305 27.97 -18.83 -28.08
N ALA A 306 27.62 -18.41 -29.30
CA ALA A 306 28.57 -18.15 -30.38
C ALA A 306 29.54 -17.00 -30.06
N ILE A 307 29.07 -15.96 -29.35
CA ILE A 307 29.91 -14.86 -28.86
C ILE A 307 30.92 -15.37 -27.83
N TYR A 308 30.46 -16.11 -26.82
CA TYR A 308 31.37 -16.66 -25.78
C TYR A 308 32.37 -17.65 -26.36
N ALA A 309 31.94 -18.55 -27.25
CA ALA A 309 32.83 -19.51 -27.91
C ALA A 309 33.90 -18.79 -28.73
N GLY A 310 33.51 -17.74 -29.45
CA GLY A 310 34.43 -16.90 -30.23
C GLY A 310 35.43 -16.13 -29.36
N ALA A 311 34.96 -15.54 -28.26
CA ALA A 311 35.81 -14.83 -27.30
C ALA A 311 36.86 -15.76 -26.67
N ILE A 312 36.45 -16.97 -26.24
CA ILE A 312 37.39 -17.97 -25.68
C ILE A 312 38.35 -18.46 -26.76
N LYS A 313 37.87 -18.75 -27.98
CA LYS A 313 38.74 -19.17 -29.09
C LYS A 313 39.81 -18.13 -29.41
N SER A 314 39.50 -16.84 -29.25
CA SER A 314 40.42 -15.74 -29.53
C SER A 314 41.69 -15.74 -28.66
N SER A 315 41.70 -16.43 -27.51
CA SER A 315 42.91 -16.53 -26.67
C SER A 315 44.01 -17.40 -27.28
N PHE A 316 43.64 -18.36 -28.13
CA PHE A 316 44.59 -19.28 -28.78
C PHE A 316 44.64 -19.10 -30.31
N ALA A 317 43.53 -18.72 -30.93
CA ALA A 317 43.39 -18.59 -32.37
C ALA A 317 42.46 -17.41 -32.74
N PRO A 318 42.98 -16.16 -32.70
CA PRO A 318 42.22 -14.96 -33.04
C PRO A 318 41.78 -14.97 -34.51
N PRO A 319 40.56 -14.48 -34.83
CA PRO A 319 40.11 -14.33 -36.20
C PRO A 319 40.84 -13.17 -36.89
N HIS A 320 41.26 -13.38 -38.13
CA HIS A 320 42.05 -12.41 -38.88
C HIS A 320 41.16 -11.40 -39.62
N PHE A 321 40.90 -10.25 -38.98
CA PHE A 321 40.18 -9.11 -39.58
C PHE A 321 41.10 -7.87 -39.60
N PRO A 322 41.76 -7.55 -40.72
CA PRO A 322 42.69 -6.43 -40.80
C PRO A 322 41.97 -5.09 -40.94
N VAL A 323 42.49 -4.07 -40.26
CA VAL A 323 42.02 -2.67 -40.31
C VAL A 323 43.12 -1.80 -40.90
N CYS A 324 42.76 -0.92 -41.83
CA CYS A 324 43.71 -0.04 -42.50
C CYS A 324 43.82 1.32 -41.78
N MET A 325 45.04 1.73 -41.47
CA MET A 325 45.35 2.97 -40.76
C MET A 325 46.28 3.84 -41.59
N LEU A 326 46.05 5.15 -41.60
CA LEU A 326 46.95 6.16 -42.15
C LEU A 326 47.53 6.99 -41.00
N GLY A 327 48.76 6.68 -40.59
CA GLY A 327 49.31 7.18 -39.33
C GLY A 327 48.44 6.76 -38.15
N ASN A 328 47.80 7.74 -37.50
CA ASN A 328 46.88 7.51 -36.37
C ASN A 328 45.38 7.43 -36.78
N ARG A 329 45.02 7.73 -38.04
CA ARG A 329 43.63 7.82 -38.52
C ARG A 329 43.13 6.51 -39.11
N THR A 330 41.90 6.11 -38.77
CA THR A 330 41.27 4.91 -39.33
C THR A 330 40.62 5.17 -40.69
N LEU A 331 40.89 4.28 -41.64
CA LEU A 331 40.32 4.32 -43.00
C LEU A 331 39.16 3.33 -43.15
N SER A 332 38.18 3.69 -43.98
CA SER A 332 37.11 2.79 -44.40
C SER A 332 37.67 1.66 -45.27
N SER A 333 37.33 0.42 -44.94
CA SER A 333 37.84 -0.78 -45.63
C SER A 333 36.95 -1.22 -46.80
N ARG A 334 35.81 -0.54 -47.05
CA ARG A 334 34.80 -0.94 -48.05
C ARG A 334 35.30 -0.84 -49.50
N HIS A 335 35.97 0.26 -49.85
CA HIS A 335 36.42 0.54 -51.22
C HIS A 335 37.89 0.17 -51.48
N LEU A 336 38.56 -0.41 -50.48
CA LEU A 336 39.98 -0.72 -50.50
C LEU A 336 40.24 -2.21 -50.78
N ASP A 337 40.98 -2.49 -51.86
CA ASP A 337 41.40 -3.86 -52.20
C ASP A 337 42.67 -4.26 -51.40
N VAL A 338 43.62 -3.33 -51.24
CA VAL A 338 44.93 -3.55 -50.59
C VAL A 338 45.21 -2.36 -49.66
N CYS A 339 45.59 -2.63 -48.42
CA CYS A 339 46.00 -1.62 -47.44
C CYS A 339 47.49 -1.25 -47.63
N SER A 340 47.81 -0.65 -48.78
CA SER A 340 49.13 -0.11 -49.10
C SER A 340 48.97 1.03 -50.11
N LYS A 341 49.93 1.97 -50.13
CA LYS A 341 49.97 3.07 -51.12
C LYS A 341 50.27 2.55 -52.53
N THR A 342 51.01 1.45 -52.62
CA THR A 342 51.41 0.80 -53.87
C THR A 342 50.82 -0.60 -53.98
N LYS A 343 50.59 -1.03 -55.21
CA LYS A 343 50.16 -2.38 -55.56
C LYS A 343 51.07 -2.88 -56.67
N ASP A 344 51.82 -3.94 -56.39
CA ASP A 344 52.64 -4.60 -57.39
C ASP A 344 51.77 -5.52 -58.25
N ILE A 345 51.70 -5.23 -59.54
CA ILE A 345 51.04 -6.09 -60.54
C ILE A 345 52.07 -6.40 -61.61
N ASN A 346 52.44 -7.67 -61.78
CA ASN A 346 53.39 -8.13 -62.80
C ASN A 346 54.75 -7.40 -62.77
N ASN A 347 55.40 -7.30 -61.60
CA ASN A 347 56.66 -6.56 -61.38
C ASN A 347 56.63 -5.06 -61.73
N MET A 348 55.45 -4.49 -61.98
CA MET A 348 55.26 -3.04 -62.09
C MET A 348 54.55 -2.51 -60.85
N THR A 349 55.20 -1.56 -60.18
CA THR A 349 54.66 -0.85 -59.03
C THR A 349 53.63 0.15 -59.53
N MET A 350 52.34 -0.13 -59.36
CA MET A 350 51.28 0.84 -59.65
C MET A 350 50.75 1.46 -58.35
N PRO A 351 50.34 2.73 -58.36
CA PRO A 351 49.61 3.31 -57.23
C PRO A 351 48.30 2.53 -56.99
N SER A 352 47.94 2.34 -55.72
CA SER A 352 46.72 1.61 -55.35
C SER A 352 45.46 2.50 -55.49
N LYS A 353 44.27 1.92 -55.33
CA LYS A 353 43.01 2.70 -55.25
C LYS A 353 43.05 3.75 -54.14
N LEU A 354 43.74 3.45 -53.02
CA LEU A 354 43.92 4.37 -51.90
C LEU A 354 44.63 5.65 -52.33
N TRP A 355 45.61 5.54 -53.24
CA TRP A 355 46.30 6.70 -53.80
C TRP A 355 45.35 7.64 -54.54
N GLY A 356 44.41 7.08 -55.32
CA GLY A 356 43.42 7.86 -56.08
C GLY A 356 42.42 8.62 -55.21
N PHE A 357 42.23 8.24 -53.94
CA PHE A 357 41.37 8.97 -53.02
C PHE A 357 42.05 10.20 -52.41
N PHE A 358 43.37 10.17 -52.23
CA PHE A 358 44.14 11.25 -51.59
C PHE A 358 44.98 12.09 -52.56
N CYS A 359 45.04 11.69 -53.84
CA CYS A 359 45.79 12.35 -54.89
C CYS A 359 44.94 12.50 -56.16
N ASN A 360 45.12 13.59 -56.92
CA ASN A 360 44.28 13.93 -58.09
C ASN A 360 44.35 12.93 -59.27
N SER A 361 45.35 12.03 -59.33
CA SER A 361 45.48 11.05 -60.39
C SER A 361 45.87 9.68 -59.86
N SER A 362 45.17 8.65 -60.30
CA SER A 362 45.39 7.24 -59.93
C SER A 362 46.44 6.53 -60.79
N GLN A 363 47.08 7.23 -61.74
CA GLN A 363 48.01 6.62 -62.70
C GLN A 363 49.46 7.10 -62.55
N PHE A 364 49.70 8.21 -61.87
CA PHE A 364 51.03 8.83 -61.76
C PHE A 364 51.47 9.06 -60.32
N PHE A 365 52.72 8.71 -60.02
CA PHE A 365 53.36 9.00 -58.74
C PHE A 365 53.67 10.50 -58.53
N ASN A 366 53.74 11.29 -59.60
CA ASN A 366 54.00 12.74 -59.57
C ASN A 366 52.71 13.58 -59.42
N ALA A 367 51.70 13.07 -58.71
CA ALA A 367 50.45 13.79 -58.46
C ALA A 367 50.56 14.69 -57.21
N THR A 368 49.84 15.81 -57.20
CA THR A 368 49.63 16.59 -55.97
C THR A 368 48.73 15.78 -55.02
N CYS A 369 49.26 15.47 -53.85
CA CYS A 369 48.60 14.66 -52.81
C CYS A 369 48.36 15.49 -51.55
N ASP A 370 47.41 15.04 -50.73
CA ASP A 370 47.16 15.62 -49.41
C ASP A 370 48.42 15.55 -48.51
N GLU A 371 48.70 16.63 -47.76
CA GLU A 371 49.92 16.73 -46.95
C GLU A 371 50.00 15.64 -45.89
N TYR A 372 48.89 15.33 -45.22
CA TYR A 372 48.86 14.27 -44.20
C TYR A 372 49.13 12.89 -44.81
N PHE A 373 48.69 12.65 -46.05
CA PHE A 373 48.94 11.41 -46.76
C PHE A 373 50.40 11.25 -47.19
N VAL A 374 51.12 12.32 -47.51
CA VAL A 374 52.54 12.24 -47.90
C VAL A 374 53.41 11.89 -46.69
N HIS A 375 53.18 12.55 -45.55
CA HIS A 375 54.02 12.42 -44.37
C HIS A 375 53.80 11.13 -43.56
N ASN A 376 52.59 10.56 -43.59
CA ASN A 376 52.26 9.38 -42.78
C ASN A 376 52.26 8.08 -43.60
N ASN A 377 52.75 6.99 -43.02
CA ASN A 377 52.72 5.68 -43.65
C ASN A 377 51.33 5.03 -43.52
N VAL A 378 51.01 4.13 -44.47
CA VAL A 378 49.81 3.29 -44.40
C VAL A 378 50.22 2.00 -43.70
N THR A 379 49.50 1.64 -42.65
CA THR A 379 49.75 0.41 -41.87
C THR A 379 48.47 -0.40 -41.73
N SER A 380 48.61 -1.72 -41.60
CA SER A 380 47.50 -2.63 -41.34
C SER A 380 47.64 -3.21 -39.94
N ILE A 381 46.62 -3.03 -39.11
CA ILE A 381 46.56 -3.58 -37.74
C ILE A 381 45.51 -4.70 -37.67
N GLN A 382 45.59 -5.55 -36.65
CA GLN A 382 44.56 -6.56 -36.39
C GLN A 382 43.38 -5.92 -35.66
N GLY A 383 42.16 -6.08 -36.18
CA GLY A 383 40.94 -5.61 -35.52
C GLY A 383 40.53 -6.46 -34.30
N ILE A 384 40.91 -7.74 -34.29
CA ILE A 384 40.71 -8.64 -33.15
C ILE A 384 42.06 -9.25 -32.78
N PRO A 385 42.84 -8.60 -31.91
CA PRO A 385 44.09 -9.17 -31.42
C PRO A 385 43.85 -10.35 -30.46
N GLY A 386 42.65 -10.48 -29.89
CA GLY A 386 42.23 -11.59 -29.05
C GLY A 386 42.55 -11.39 -27.56
N LEU A 387 41.95 -12.25 -26.72
CA LEU A 387 41.94 -12.09 -25.26
C LEU A 387 43.35 -12.11 -24.61
N ALA A 388 44.34 -12.75 -25.25
CA ALA A 388 45.70 -12.87 -24.73
C ALA A 388 46.59 -11.63 -25.01
N SER A 389 46.11 -10.67 -25.81
CA SER A 389 46.93 -9.55 -26.31
C SER A 389 47.18 -8.40 -25.34
N GLY A 390 46.38 -8.28 -24.27
CA GLY A 390 46.45 -7.17 -23.32
C GLY A 390 45.79 -5.86 -23.78
N ILE A 391 45.03 -5.88 -24.89
CA ILE A 391 44.35 -4.71 -25.48
C ILE A 391 43.36 -4.02 -24.52
N ILE A 392 42.89 -4.73 -23.48
CA ILE A 392 42.00 -4.18 -22.46
C ILE A 392 42.52 -2.87 -21.86
N THR A 393 43.84 -2.74 -21.71
CA THR A 393 44.49 -1.55 -21.12
C THR A 393 44.28 -0.29 -21.94
N GLU A 394 44.19 -0.40 -23.27
CA GLU A 394 43.89 0.72 -24.18
C GLU A 394 42.39 1.07 -24.17
N ASN A 395 41.52 0.10 -23.85
CA ASN A 395 40.06 0.25 -23.87
C ASN A 395 39.44 0.60 -22.49
N LEU A 396 40.24 0.81 -21.44
CA LEU A 396 39.70 1.12 -20.11
C LEU A 396 38.99 2.47 -20.03
N TRP A 397 39.46 3.46 -20.80
CA TRP A 397 39.09 4.86 -20.69
C TRP A 397 38.06 5.30 -21.74
N SER A 398 37.36 6.38 -21.44
CA SER A 398 36.35 6.97 -22.32
C SER A 398 36.95 7.73 -23.49
N ASN A 399 36.31 7.63 -24.65
CA ASN A 399 36.64 8.34 -25.89
C ASN A 399 35.39 9.05 -26.44
N TYR A 400 34.89 10.04 -25.69
CA TYR A 400 33.77 10.87 -26.13
C TYR A 400 34.23 11.84 -27.23
N LEU A 401 33.67 11.67 -28.42
CA LEU A 401 33.94 12.51 -29.58
C LEU A 401 32.71 13.33 -29.98
N LEU A 402 32.96 14.46 -30.63
CA LEU A 402 31.96 15.24 -31.33
C LEU A 402 31.61 14.59 -32.67
N LYS A 403 30.40 14.86 -33.16
CA LYS A 403 29.95 14.36 -34.47
C LYS A 403 30.88 14.87 -35.57
N GLY A 404 31.36 13.96 -36.42
CA GLY A 404 32.22 14.27 -37.57
C GLY A 404 33.72 14.26 -37.28
N GLU A 405 34.15 14.03 -36.04
CA GLU A 405 35.56 13.80 -35.72
C GLU A 405 36.04 12.43 -36.21
N ILE A 406 37.31 12.35 -36.57
CA ILE A 406 37.93 11.12 -37.08
C ILE A 406 38.21 10.16 -35.93
N ILE A 407 37.94 8.87 -36.13
CA ILE A 407 38.29 7.84 -35.16
C ILE A 407 39.80 7.56 -35.28
N GLU A 408 40.53 7.90 -34.23
CA GLU A 408 41.98 7.74 -34.15
C GLU A 408 42.41 6.76 -33.05
N LYS A 409 43.58 6.13 -33.26
CA LYS A 409 44.26 5.27 -32.27
C LYS A 409 45.41 6.03 -31.61
N PRO A 410 45.41 6.23 -30.27
CA PRO A 410 46.40 7.05 -29.59
C PRO A 410 47.81 6.45 -29.55
N SER A 411 47.96 5.12 -29.57
CA SER A 411 49.27 4.46 -29.57
C SER A 411 49.93 4.38 -30.96
N ALA A 412 49.27 4.87 -32.02
CA ALA A 412 49.82 4.92 -33.37
C ALA A 412 50.61 6.21 -33.61
N ARG A 413 51.74 6.12 -34.33
CA ARG A 413 52.58 7.29 -34.67
C ARG A 413 51.94 8.08 -35.81
N SER A 414 51.78 9.39 -35.63
CA SER A 414 51.40 10.35 -36.67
C SER A 414 52.29 11.59 -36.62
N SER A 415 52.39 12.28 -37.75
CA SER A 415 52.98 13.61 -37.86
C SER A 415 51.91 14.68 -37.70
N ASP A 416 52.23 15.76 -36.96
CA ASP A 416 51.32 16.89 -36.68
C ASP A 416 51.18 17.84 -37.89
N VAL A 417 50.69 17.31 -39.01
CA VAL A 417 50.37 18.10 -40.22
C VAL A 417 48.86 18.10 -40.44
N LEU A 418 48.28 19.27 -40.67
CA LEU A 418 46.84 19.41 -40.86
C LEU A 418 46.46 19.04 -42.30
N GLY A 419 46.01 17.80 -42.51
CA GLY A 419 45.47 17.35 -43.80
C GLY A 419 44.01 17.76 -44.04
N SER A 420 43.58 17.67 -45.29
CA SER A 420 42.19 17.86 -45.71
C SER A 420 41.29 16.70 -45.23
N LEU A 421 40.03 17.00 -44.87
CA LEU A 421 39.07 15.99 -44.43
C LEU A 421 38.55 15.22 -45.64
N ASN A 422 39.04 13.99 -45.82
CA ASN A 422 38.66 13.12 -46.93
C ASN A 422 37.47 12.20 -46.57
N HIS A 423 36.72 11.75 -47.57
CA HIS A 423 35.52 10.92 -47.39
C HIS A 423 35.84 9.49 -46.91
N GLU A 424 37.07 9.00 -47.14
CA GLU A 424 37.47 7.63 -46.79
C GLU A 424 37.84 7.44 -45.31
N TYR A 425 37.73 8.48 -44.46
CA TYR A 425 37.93 8.35 -43.02
C TYR A 425 36.67 7.82 -42.32
N VAL A 426 36.86 7.01 -41.28
CA VAL A 426 35.76 6.61 -40.40
C VAL A 426 35.51 7.74 -39.40
N LEU A 427 34.29 8.28 -39.41
CA LEU A 427 33.89 9.43 -38.60
C LEU A 427 32.95 9.02 -37.46
N ALA A 428 32.96 9.80 -36.39
CA ALA A 428 31.98 9.68 -35.31
C ALA A 428 30.57 10.10 -35.80
N ASP A 429 29.61 9.16 -35.77
CA ASP A 429 28.23 9.33 -36.28
C ASP A 429 27.42 10.39 -35.52
N ILE A 430 27.53 10.38 -34.18
CA ILE A 430 26.81 11.29 -33.28
C ILE A 430 27.73 11.78 -32.16
N THR A 431 27.41 12.97 -31.62
CA THR A 431 28.06 13.47 -30.41
C THR A 431 27.67 12.59 -29.23
N THR A 432 28.63 12.14 -28.44
CA THR A 432 28.40 11.18 -27.37
C THR A 432 28.70 11.77 -26.00
N SER A 433 27.93 11.30 -25.01
CA SER A 433 28.12 11.64 -23.60
C SER A 433 27.65 10.47 -22.75
N PHE A 434 28.10 10.44 -21.48
CA PHE A 434 27.69 9.40 -20.54
C PHE A 434 26.16 9.28 -20.43
N THR A 435 25.45 10.41 -20.35
CA THR A 435 24.00 10.46 -20.16
C THR A 435 23.22 9.95 -21.37
N LEU A 436 23.71 10.23 -22.59
CA LEU A 436 23.14 9.69 -23.83
C LEU A 436 23.27 8.16 -23.87
N LEU A 437 24.44 7.63 -23.52
CA LEU A 437 24.69 6.18 -23.54
C LEU A 437 23.83 5.43 -22.51
N VAL A 438 23.55 6.03 -21.35
CA VAL A 438 22.59 5.48 -20.39
C VAL A 438 21.20 5.33 -21.02
N GLY A 439 20.71 6.36 -21.73
CA GLY A 439 19.41 6.32 -22.41
C GLY A 439 19.34 5.34 -23.59
N ILE A 440 20.46 5.11 -24.29
CA ILE A 440 20.56 4.12 -25.37
C ILE A 440 20.64 2.70 -24.82
N PHE A 441 21.32 2.49 -23.68
CA PHE A 441 21.48 1.17 -23.08
C PHE A 441 20.24 0.71 -22.29
N PHE A 442 19.53 1.62 -21.61
CA PHE A 442 18.42 1.27 -20.71
C PHE A 442 17.34 0.33 -21.31
N PRO A 443 16.93 0.43 -22.59
CA PRO A 443 16.01 -0.53 -23.21
C PRO A 443 16.41 -2.00 -23.05
N SER A 444 17.71 -2.29 -22.97
CA SER A 444 18.26 -3.65 -22.85
C SER A 444 17.97 -4.35 -21.52
N VAL A 445 17.64 -3.61 -20.47
CA VAL A 445 17.28 -4.15 -19.14
C VAL A 445 15.77 -4.13 -18.89
N THR A 446 14.98 -3.58 -19.80
CA THR A 446 13.52 -3.56 -19.71
C THR A 446 12.93 -4.95 -19.98
N GLY A 447 11.60 -5.10 -19.85
CA GLY A 447 10.92 -6.37 -20.12
C GLY A 447 10.70 -7.28 -18.90
N ILE A 448 11.07 -6.82 -17.69
CA ILE A 448 10.90 -7.59 -16.44
C ILE A 448 9.44 -7.98 -16.14
N MET A 449 8.47 -7.22 -16.64
CA MET A 449 7.02 -7.49 -16.45
C MET A 449 6.53 -8.71 -17.24
N ALA A 450 7.32 -9.20 -18.20
CA ALA A 450 7.01 -10.42 -18.93
C ALA A 450 6.91 -11.67 -18.03
N GLY A 451 7.59 -11.68 -16.88
CA GLY A 451 7.49 -12.77 -15.90
C GLY A 451 6.08 -12.95 -15.33
N SER A 452 5.30 -11.88 -15.21
CA SER A 452 3.91 -11.91 -14.70
C SER A 452 2.84 -11.98 -15.80
N ASN A 453 3.23 -11.87 -17.07
CA ASN A 453 2.28 -11.83 -18.19
C ASN A 453 1.52 -13.15 -18.39
N ARG A 454 1.92 -14.24 -17.74
CA ARG A 454 1.26 -15.56 -17.78
C ARG A 454 0.77 -16.03 -16.41
N SER A 455 0.30 -15.10 -15.58
CA SER A 455 -0.11 -15.39 -14.20
C SER A 455 -1.19 -16.47 -14.08
N GLY A 456 -2.09 -16.59 -15.05
CA GLY A 456 -3.20 -17.56 -15.05
C GLY A 456 -2.82 -19.01 -15.37
N ASP A 457 -1.69 -19.24 -16.05
CA ASP A 457 -1.27 -20.58 -16.50
C ASP A 457 -0.30 -21.28 -15.52
N LEU A 458 0.12 -20.57 -14.47
CA LEU A 458 1.10 -21.04 -13.49
C LEU A 458 0.42 -21.90 -12.41
N LYS A 459 1.09 -23.00 -12.03
CA LYS A 459 0.64 -23.85 -10.91
C LYS A 459 0.63 -23.10 -9.57
N ASP A 460 1.68 -22.33 -9.32
CA ASP A 460 1.84 -21.48 -8.14
C ASP A 460 2.49 -20.17 -8.60
N ALA A 461 1.64 -19.18 -8.88
CA ALA A 461 2.05 -17.86 -9.34
C ALA A 461 2.80 -17.07 -8.27
N GLN A 462 2.36 -17.15 -7.00
CA GLN A 462 2.94 -16.39 -5.88
C GLN A 462 4.40 -16.78 -5.63
N LYS A 463 4.76 -18.06 -5.81
CA LYS A 463 6.15 -18.53 -5.68
C LYS A 463 6.93 -18.39 -6.99
N SER A 464 6.31 -18.68 -8.13
CA SER A 464 7.02 -18.73 -9.42
C SER A 464 7.42 -17.36 -9.96
N ILE A 465 6.55 -16.34 -9.80
CA ILE A 465 6.82 -14.99 -10.35
C ILE A 465 8.08 -14.37 -9.72
N PRO A 466 8.23 -14.32 -8.37
CA PRO A 466 9.43 -13.76 -7.74
C PRO A 466 10.71 -14.49 -8.14
N ILE A 467 10.72 -15.82 -8.05
CA ILE A 467 11.91 -16.64 -8.30
C ILE A 467 12.34 -16.54 -9.76
N GLY A 468 11.39 -16.71 -10.69
CA GLY A 468 11.69 -16.68 -12.12
C GLY A 468 12.15 -15.31 -12.61
N THR A 469 11.54 -14.23 -12.10
CA THR A 469 11.88 -12.87 -12.53
C THR A 469 13.25 -12.44 -12.00
N VAL A 470 13.54 -12.66 -10.71
CA VAL A 470 14.85 -12.31 -10.12
C VAL A 470 15.98 -13.10 -10.77
N LEU A 471 15.81 -14.41 -10.99
CA LEU A 471 16.81 -15.23 -11.67
C LEU A 471 17.05 -14.77 -13.12
N ALA A 472 16.02 -14.39 -13.87
CA ALA A 472 16.18 -13.89 -15.23
C ALA A 472 16.98 -12.57 -15.28
N ILE A 473 16.76 -11.66 -14.33
CA ILE A 473 17.53 -10.41 -14.22
C ILE A 473 18.98 -10.71 -13.86
N LEU A 474 19.25 -11.64 -12.93
CA LEU A 474 20.63 -12.04 -12.61
C LEU A 474 21.34 -12.64 -13.82
N THR A 475 20.69 -13.53 -14.58
CA THR A 475 21.27 -14.12 -15.79
C THR A 475 21.58 -13.06 -16.85
N THR A 476 20.63 -12.18 -17.15
CA THR A 476 20.83 -11.12 -18.17
C THR A 476 21.88 -10.11 -17.76
N SER A 477 21.87 -9.68 -16.49
CA SER A 477 22.89 -8.77 -15.95
C SER A 477 24.28 -9.39 -16.03
N PHE A 478 24.43 -10.68 -15.73
CA PHE A 478 25.70 -11.39 -15.88
C PHE A 478 26.16 -11.40 -17.34
N VAL A 479 25.26 -11.69 -18.29
CA VAL A 479 25.59 -11.68 -19.72
C VAL A 479 26.02 -10.28 -20.20
N TYR A 480 25.35 -9.21 -19.78
CA TYR A 480 25.75 -7.86 -20.14
C TYR A 480 27.10 -7.44 -19.53
N LEU A 481 27.30 -7.65 -18.22
CA LEU A 481 28.52 -7.26 -17.52
C LEU A 481 29.75 -8.05 -18.03
N SER A 482 29.61 -9.34 -18.28
CA SER A 482 30.71 -10.15 -18.83
C SER A 482 31.03 -9.76 -20.28
N ASN A 483 30.02 -9.48 -21.12
CA ASN A 483 30.26 -9.03 -22.50
C ASN A 483 30.95 -7.66 -22.56
N VAL A 484 30.66 -6.73 -21.64
CA VAL A 484 31.38 -5.44 -21.56
C VAL A 484 32.88 -5.66 -21.40
N VAL A 485 33.27 -6.58 -20.51
CA VAL A 485 34.68 -6.91 -20.26
C VAL A 485 35.29 -7.66 -21.46
N LEU A 486 34.57 -8.66 -22.01
CA LEU A 486 35.06 -9.46 -23.13
C LEU A 486 35.25 -8.62 -24.40
N PHE A 487 34.34 -7.69 -24.72
CA PHE A 487 34.49 -6.84 -25.89
C PHE A 487 35.69 -5.91 -25.78
N GLY A 488 35.87 -5.25 -24.63
CA GLY A 488 37.03 -4.39 -24.40
C GLY A 488 38.36 -5.16 -24.34
N ALA A 489 38.34 -6.45 -23.98
CA ALA A 489 39.54 -7.27 -23.87
C ALA A 489 39.94 -8.03 -25.15
N CYS A 490 39.03 -8.15 -26.13
CA CYS A 490 39.28 -8.93 -27.35
C CYS A 490 39.37 -8.06 -28.61
N ILE A 491 38.67 -6.93 -28.67
CA ILE A 491 38.47 -6.13 -29.89
C ILE A 491 39.27 -4.82 -29.78
N GLU A 492 39.87 -4.40 -30.89
CA GLU A 492 40.59 -3.14 -31.02
C GLU A 492 39.66 -1.92 -30.88
N GLY A 493 40.13 -0.88 -30.18
CA GLY A 493 39.28 0.26 -29.78
C GLY A 493 38.67 1.05 -30.95
N VAL A 494 39.40 1.18 -32.07
CA VAL A 494 38.87 1.87 -33.27
C VAL A 494 37.74 1.08 -33.94
N VAL A 495 37.75 -0.26 -33.83
CA VAL A 495 36.68 -1.11 -34.36
C VAL A 495 35.45 -1.06 -33.45
N LEU A 496 35.65 -0.97 -32.12
CA LEU A 496 34.54 -0.81 -31.17
C LEU A 496 33.81 0.52 -31.34
N ARG A 497 34.53 1.59 -31.69
CA ARG A 497 33.97 2.94 -31.86
C ARG A 497 33.23 3.15 -33.18
N ASP A 498 33.42 2.25 -34.14
CA ASP A 498 32.70 2.22 -35.41
C ASP A 498 31.40 1.42 -35.29
N LYS A 499 30.28 2.11 -35.49
CA LYS A 499 28.93 1.56 -35.32
C LYS A 499 28.50 0.65 -36.48
N PHE A 500 28.90 0.94 -37.71
CA PHE A 500 28.45 0.23 -38.91
C PHE A 500 29.50 -0.77 -39.44
N GLY A 501 30.70 -0.77 -38.85
CA GLY A 501 31.75 -1.73 -39.16
C GLY A 501 32.47 -1.44 -40.49
N ASP A 502 32.57 -0.18 -40.87
CA ASP A 502 33.25 0.30 -42.07
C ASP A 502 34.76 -0.03 -42.03
N ALA A 503 35.36 0.03 -40.85
CA ALA A 503 36.74 -0.39 -40.61
C ALA A 503 36.97 -1.90 -40.89
N VAL A 504 35.93 -2.72 -40.78
CA VAL A 504 35.97 -4.19 -40.92
C VAL A 504 35.14 -4.70 -42.10
N LYS A 505 35.10 -3.91 -43.19
CA LYS A 505 34.44 -4.24 -44.48
C LYS A 505 32.92 -4.45 -44.38
N GLY A 506 32.25 -3.67 -43.52
CA GLY A 506 30.80 -3.74 -43.34
C GLY A 506 30.33 -4.99 -42.60
N ASN A 507 31.19 -5.62 -41.81
CA ASN A 507 30.79 -6.70 -40.91
C ASN A 507 30.32 -6.14 -39.57
N LEU A 508 29.34 -6.80 -38.97
CA LEU A 508 28.86 -6.47 -37.64
C LEU A 508 29.98 -6.77 -36.61
N VAL A 509 30.36 -5.78 -35.79
CA VAL A 509 31.53 -5.84 -34.90
C VAL A 509 31.49 -7.05 -33.96
N VAL A 510 30.38 -7.29 -33.24
CA VAL A 510 30.26 -8.49 -32.40
C VAL A 510 30.20 -9.79 -33.23
N GLY A 511 29.74 -9.73 -34.48
CA GLY A 511 29.78 -10.85 -35.42
C GLY A 511 31.20 -11.29 -35.75
N THR A 512 32.14 -10.34 -35.91
CA THR A 512 33.55 -10.67 -36.20
C THR A 512 34.24 -11.45 -35.07
N LEU A 513 33.77 -11.30 -33.83
CA LEU A 513 34.27 -12.06 -32.68
C LEU A 513 33.69 -13.49 -32.60
N SER A 514 32.51 -13.73 -33.17
CA SER A 514 31.76 -14.97 -32.98
C SER A 514 32.35 -16.20 -33.70
N TRP A 515 32.14 -17.38 -33.12
CA TRP A 515 32.41 -18.67 -33.76
C TRP A 515 31.07 -19.42 -33.95
N PRO A 516 30.80 -20.07 -35.10
CA PRO A 516 31.70 -20.38 -36.23
C PRO A 516 31.82 -19.32 -37.33
N SER A 517 30.86 -18.40 -37.46
CA SER A 517 30.84 -17.40 -38.53
C SER A 517 30.07 -16.15 -38.10
N PRO A 518 30.44 -14.94 -38.58
CA PRO A 518 29.70 -13.71 -38.32
C PRO A 518 28.22 -13.78 -38.71
N TRP A 519 27.89 -14.58 -39.73
CA TRP A 519 26.52 -14.76 -40.22
C TRP A 519 25.57 -15.36 -39.19
N VAL A 520 26.08 -16.12 -38.21
CA VAL A 520 25.26 -16.68 -37.13
C VAL A 520 24.62 -15.55 -36.32
N ILE A 521 25.38 -14.51 -36.00
CA ILE A 521 24.89 -13.35 -35.26
C ILE A 521 24.01 -12.47 -36.14
N VAL A 522 24.37 -12.25 -37.40
CA VAL A 522 23.57 -11.42 -38.32
C VAL A 522 22.16 -12.02 -38.50
N ILE A 523 22.07 -13.31 -38.81
CA ILE A 523 20.78 -13.99 -39.01
C ILE A 523 20.04 -14.16 -37.67
N GLY A 524 20.76 -14.56 -36.61
CA GLY A 524 20.19 -14.77 -35.28
C GLY A 524 19.59 -13.50 -34.67
N SER A 525 20.31 -12.38 -34.75
CA SER A 525 19.84 -11.08 -34.27
C SER A 525 18.69 -10.52 -35.11
N PHE A 526 18.66 -10.76 -36.42
CA PHE A 526 17.54 -10.39 -37.29
C PHE A 526 16.23 -11.06 -36.84
N PHE A 527 16.21 -12.40 -36.71
CA PHE A 527 15.02 -13.12 -36.27
C PHE A 527 14.63 -12.82 -34.81
N SER A 528 15.62 -12.66 -33.93
CA SER A 528 15.37 -12.22 -32.54
C SER A 528 14.63 -10.88 -32.50
N THR A 529 15.12 -9.90 -33.27
CA THR A 529 14.55 -8.54 -33.29
C THR A 529 13.14 -8.54 -33.89
N CYS A 530 12.91 -9.27 -34.98
CA CYS A 530 11.57 -9.46 -35.56
C CYS A 530 10.61 -10.11 -34.56
N GLY A 531 11.06 -11.11 -33.80
CA GLY A 531 10.28 -11.76 -32.76
C GLY A 531 9.89 -10.82 -31.63
N ALA A 532 10.83 -10.01 -31.13
CA ALA A 532 10.58 -9.01 -30.08
C ALA A 532 9.62 -7.90 -30.55
N GLY A 533 9.72 -7.49 -31.82
CA GLY A 533 8.77 -6.56 -32.44
C GLY A 533 7.36 -7.12 -32.52
N LEU A 534 7.18 -8.38 -32.97
CA LEU A 534 5.87 -9.06 -33.00
C LEU A 534 5.28 -9.21 -31.60
N GLN A 535 6.10 -9.53 -30.61
CA GLN A 535 5.67 -9.65 -29.22
C GLN A 535 5.18 -8.32 -28.65
N SER A 536 5.89 -7.22 -28.93
CA SER A 536 5.48 -5.89 -28.48
C SER A 536 4.19 -5.44 -29.18
N LEU A 537 4.06 -5.73 -30.48
CA LEU A 537 2.88 -5.40 -31.29
C LEU A 537 1.64 -6.24 -30.96
N THR A 538 1.81 -7.41 -30.35
CA THR A 538 0.69 -8.23 -29.82
C THR A 538 0.37 -7.89 -28.37
N GLY A 539 1.37 -7.52 -27.57
CA GLY A 539 1.22 -7.24 -26.15
C GLY A 539 0.55 -5.89 -25.86
N ALA A 540 0.98 -4.82 -26.52
CA ALA A 540 0.46 -3.48 -26.29
C ALA A 540 -1.06 -3.35 -26.56
N PRO A 541 -1.63 -3.90 -27.66
CA PRO A 541 -3.08 -3.86 -27.88
C PRO A 541 -3.88 -4.58 -26.79
N ARG A 542 -3.40 -5.75 -26.32
CA ARG A 542 -4.06 -6.54 -25.28
C ARG A 542 -4.08 -5.81 -23.93
N LEU A 543 -3.00 -5.09 -23.63
CA LEU A 543 -2.93 -4.22 -22.46
C LEU A 543 -3.93 -3.06 -22.54
N LEU A 544 -3.97 -2.35 -23.67
CA LEU A 544 -4.93 -1.24 -23.87
C LEU A 544 -6.38 -1.71 -23.81
N GLN A 545 -6.66 -2.90 -24.36
CA GLN A 545 -7.97 -3.53 -24.28
C GLN A 545 -8.39 -3.84 -22.83
N ALA A 546 -7.46 -4.32 -21.99
CA ALA A 546 -7.74 -4.58 -20.58
C ALA A 546 -8.06 -3.28 -19.81
N ILE A 547 -7.28 -2.22 -20.06
CA ILE A 547 -7.53 -0.88 -19.50
C ILE A 547 -8.91 -0.36 -19.91
N ALA A 548 -9.30 -0.53 -21.18
CA ALA A 548 -10.59 -0.08 -21.69
C ALA A 548 -11.77 -0.84 -21.08
N LYS A 549 -11.61 -2.14 -20.78
CA LYS A 549 -12.67 -2.98 -20.19
C LYS A 549 -12.94 -2.67 -18.72
N ASP A 550 -11.92 -2.23 -17.96
CA ASP A 550 -12.11 -1.79 -16.57
C ASP A 550 -12.92 -0.48 -16.46
N ASN A 551 -13.20 0.21 -17.58
CA ASN A 551 -13.94 1.48 -17.64
C ASN A 551 -13.40 2.56 -16.68
N ILE A 552 -12.10 2.53 -16.39
CA ILE A 552 -11.42 3.55 -15.57
C ILE A 552 -11.25 4.87 -16.32
N ILE A 553 -11.22 4.81 -17.66
CA ILE A 553 -11.06 5.97 -18.55
C ILE A 553 -12.17 5.90 -19.61
N PRO A 554 -13.26 6.68 -19.46
CA PRO A 554 -14.45 6.55 -20.31
C PRO A 554 -14.19 6.71 -21.81
N PHE A 555 -13.30 7.63 -22.21
CA PHE A 555 -13.01 7.89 -23.62
C PHE A 555 -12.23 6.75 -24.30
N LEU A 556 -11.56 5.86 -23.54
CA LEU A 556 -10.85 4.71 -24.10
C LEU A 556 -11.77 3.50 -24.36
N ARG A 557 -13.06 3.59 -24.03
CA ARG A 557 -14.03 2.49 -24.16
C ARG A 557 -14.09 1.90 -25.58
N VAL A 558 -13.89 2.71 -26.63
CA VAL A 558 -13.87 2.25 -28.03
C VAL A 558 -12.80 1.19 -28.30
N PHE A 559 -11.68 1.24 -27.58
CA PHE A 559 -10.55 0.32 -27.74
C PHE A 559 -10.78 -1.05 -27.07
N GLY A 560 -11.87 -1.20 -26.31
CA GLY A 560 -12.27 -2.47 -25.70
C GLY A 560 -12.87 -3.49 -26.69
N HIS A 561 -13.11 -3.10 -27.94
CA HIS A 561 -13.75 -3.97 -28.94
C HIS A 561 -12.89 -5.19 -29.31
N SER A 562 -13.44 -6.38 -29.05
CA SER A 562 -12.81 -7.69 -29.33
C SER A 562 -13.51 -8.43 -30.46
N LYS A 563 -12.75 -9.11 -31.32
CA LYS A 563 -13.29 -10.18 -32.19
C LYS A 563 -13.80 -11.36 -31.36
N ALA A 564 -14.53 -12.30 -31.97
CA ALA A 564 -14.98 -13.55 -31.33
C ALA A 564 -13.84 -14.34 -30.64
N ASN A 565 -12.61 -14.22 -31.17
CA ASN A 565 -11.44 -14.90 -30.64
C ASN A 565 -10.84 -14.21 -29.39
N GLY A 566 -11.29 -12.99 -29.04
CA GLY A 566 -10.76 -12.16 -27.96
C GLY A 566 -9.77 -11.08 -28.42
N GLU A 567 -9.29 -11.17 -29.65
CA GLU A 567 -8.25 -10.27 -30.17
C GLU A 567 -8.77 -8.84 -30.41
N PRO A 568 -8.03 -7.81 -30.01
CA PRO A 568 -8.44 -6.41 -30.16
C PRO A 568 -8.22 -5.90 -31.59
N THR A 569 -9.14 -5.05 -32.07
CA THR A 569 -9.09 -4.47 -33.42
C THR A 569 -8.64 -3.02 -33.41
N TRP A 570 -9.45 -2.13 -32.82
CA TRP A 570 -9.14 -0.69 -32.73
C TRP A 570 -7.87 -0.41 -31.93
N ALA A 571 -7.59 -1.19 -30.88
CA ALA A 571 -6.36 -1.04 -30.11
C ALA A 571 -5.10 -1.40 -30.93
N LEU A 572 -5.19 -2.38 -31.83
CA LEU A 572 -4.10 -2.75 -32.75
C LEU A 572 -3.85 -1.63 -33.77
N LEU A 573 -4.92 -1.00 -34.26
CA LEU A 573 -4.80 0.15 -35.18
C LEU A 573 -4.12 1.34 -34.49
N LEU A 574 -4.47 1.65 -33.25
CA LEU A 574 -3.84 2.74 -32.49
C LEU A 574 -2.35 2.46 -32.22
N THR A 575 -2.00 1.23 -31.86
CA THR A 575 -0.59 0.84 -31.67
C THR A 575 0.21 0.94 -32.96
N ALA A 576 -0.35 0.52 -34.09
CA ALA A 576 0.30 0.69 -35.39
C ALA A 576 0.53 2.17 -35.70
N ALA A 577 -0.45 3.05 -35.47
CA ALA A 577 -0.30 4.48 -35.70
C ALA A 577 0.77 5.14 -34.81
N ILE A 578 0.82 4.79 -33.53
CA ILE A 578 1.84 5.32 -32.60
C ILE A 578 3.23 4.74 -32.92
N ALA A 579 3.32 3.45 -33.25
CA ALA A 579 4.59 2.84 -33.67
C ALA A 579 5.12 3.48 -34.97
N GLU A 580 4.24 3.82 -35.90
CA GLU A 580 4.60 4.53 -37.14
C GLU A 580 5.24 5.90 -36.84
N LEU A 581 4.76 6.65 -35.83
CA LEU A 581 5.42 7.88 -35.40
C LEU A 581 6.88 7.63 -34.96
N GLY A 582 7.13 6.51 -34.28
CA GLY A 582 8.49 6.08 -33.91
C GLY A 582 9.35 5.71 -35.14
N ILE A 583 8.76 5.08 -36.15
CA ILE A 583 9.46 4.72 -37.40
C ILE A 583 9.82 5.95 -38.23
N LEU A 584 8.96 6.98 -38.27
CA LEU A 584 9.23 8.23 -39.00
C LEU A 584 10.44 9.00 -38.45
N ILE A 585 10.75 8.84 -37.15
CA ILE A 585 11.99 9.38 -36.54
C ILE A 585 13.23 8.70 -37.16
N ALA A 586 13.11 7.45 -37.61
CA ALA A 586 14.07 6.64 -38.39
C ALA A 586 15.38 6.26 -37.70
N SER A 587 15.87 7.07 -36.75
CA SER A 587 17.08 6.77 -35.98
C SER A 587 16.76 5.98 -34.71
N LEU A 588 17.33 4.78 -34.61
CA LEU A 588 17.22 3.92 -33.43
C LEU A 588 17.71 4.64 -32.16
N ASP A 589 18.79 5.42 -32.27
CA ASP A 589 19.44 6.07 -31.12
C ASP A 589 18.61 7.24 -30.56
N LEU A 590 17.67 7.78 -31.35
CA LEU A 590 16.71 8.81 -30.90
C LEU A 590 15.45 8.18 -30.30
N VAL A 591 15.02 7.01 -30.79
CA VAL A 591 13.83 6.31 -30.28
C VAL A 591 14.11 5.64 -28.93
N ALA A 592 15.33 5.14 -28.70
CA ALA A 592 15.72 4.45 -27.47
C ALA A 592 15.58 5.31 -26.18
N PRO A 593 15.98 6.60 -26.15
CA PRO A 593 15.72 7.45 -24.98
C PRO A 593 14.23 7.71 -24.72
N ILE A 594 13.42 7.84 -25.77
CA ILE A 594 11.97 8.11 -25.65
C ILE A 594 11.27 6.94 -24.94
N LEU A 595 11.54 5.70 -25.37
CA LEU A 595 10.94 4.53 -24.72
C LEU A 595 11.46 4.35 -23.29
N SER A 596 12.72 4.69 -23.03
CA SER A 596 13.34 4.59 -21.70
C SER A 596 12.62 5.48 -20.69
N MET A 597 12.17 6.67 -21.11
CA MET A 597 11.36 7.56 -20.26
C MET A 597 10.05 6.90 -19.80
N PHE A 598 9.33 6.25 -20.71
CA PHE A 598 8.06 5.59 -20.38
C PHE A 598 8.26 4.40 -19.44
N PHE A 599 9.31 3.59 -19.65
CA PHE A 599 9.62 2.46 -18.76
C PHE A 599 10.12 2.91 -17.39
N LEU A 600 11.00 3.92 -17.33
CA LEU A 600 11.44 4.50 -16.05
C LEU A 600 10.28 5.09 -15.26
N MET A 601 9.34 5.77 -15.93
CA MET A 601 8.13 6.30 -15.28
C MET A 601 7.21 5.19 -14.76
N CYS A 602 7.04 4.11 -15.53
CA CYS A 602 6.31 2.92 -15.08
C CYS A 602 6.95 2.30 -13.82
N TYR A 603 8.27 2.10 -13.82
CA TYR A 603 9.00 1.54 -12.69
C TYR A 603 9.02 2.47 -11.48
N LEU A 604 9.05 3.79 -11.71
CA LEU A 604 8.92 4.80 -10.66
C LEU A 604 7.60 4.64 -9.90
N PHE A 605 6.47 4.55 -10.60
CA PHE A 605 5.16 4.43 -9.95
C PHE A 605 4.98 3.11 -9.22
N VAL A 606 5.47 1.99 -9.78
CA VAL A 606 5.44 0.69 -9.10
C VAL A 606 6.22 0.75 -7.78
N ASN A 607 7.43 1.31 -7.80
CA ASN A 607 8.27 1.44 -6.60
C ASN A 607 7.68 2.42 -5.58
N LEU A 608 7.18 3.57 -6.03
CA LEU A 608 6.53 4.58 -5.20
C LEU A 608 5.30 4.00 -4.49
N ALA A 609 4.41 3.33 -5.22
CA ALA A 609 3.17 2.79 -4.69
C ALA A 609 3.43 1.71 -3.61
N CYS A 610 4.37 0.79 -3.85
CA CYS A 610 4.73 -0.23 -2.85
C CYS A 610 5.24 0.40 -1.55
N ALA A 611 6.16 1.37 -1.65
CA ALA A 611 6.69 2.07 -0.48
C ALA A 611 5.60 2.83 0.27
N LEU A 612 4.77 3.58 -0.46
CA LEU A 612 3.71 4.41 0.10
C LEU A 612 2.64 3.56 0.82
N GLN A 613 2.23 2.44 0.23
CA GLN A 613 1.21 1.57 0.82
C GLN A 613 1.68 0.89 2.10
N THR A 614 2.96 0.48 2.16
CA THR A 614 3.57 -0.04 3.40
C THR A 614 3.66 1.05 4.47
N LEU A 615 4.09 2.27 4.13
CA LEU A 615 4.24 3.36 5.08
C LEU A 615 2.90 3.85 5.63
N LEU A 616 1.88 3.95 4.78
CA LEU A 616 0.53 4.39 5.16
C LEU A 616 -0.31 3.30 5.84
N ARG A 617 0.20 2.05 5.90
CA ARG A 617 -0.51 0.87 6.40
C ARG A 617 -1.88 0.71 5.74
N THR A 618 -1.86 0.58 4.42
CA THR A 618 -3.08 0.36 3.64
C THR A 618 -3.73 -0.97 4.05
N PRO A 619 -5.05 -1.04 4.31
CA PRO A 619 -5.69 -2.21 4.95
C PRO A 619 -5.42 -3.55 4.25
N ASN A 620 -5.50 -3.55 2.91
CA ASN A 620 -5.35 -4.75 2.08
C ASN A 620 -3.90 -5.03 1.64
N TRP A 621 -2.92 -4.26 2.13
CA TRP A 621 -1.53 -4.40 1.71
C TRP A 621 -0.71 -5.15 2.76
N ARG A 622 -0.45 -6.44 2.51
CA ARG A 622 0.29 -7.34 3.42
C ARG A 622 1.25 -8.25 2.63
N PRO A 623 2.32 -7.69 2.05
CA PRO A 623 3.26 -8.47 1.24
C PRO A 623 3.94 -9.54 2.09
N ARG A 624 3.86 -10.81 1.65
CA ARG A 624 4.46 -11.97 2.36
C ARG A 624 5.90 -12.27 1.93
N PHE A 625 6.44 -11.52 0.98
CA PHE A 625 7.79 -11.76 0.46
C PHE A 625 8.88 -11.41 1.48
N ARG A 626 9.73 -12.38 1.81
CA ARG A 626 10.75 -12.29 2.88
C ARG A 626 11.79 -11.18 2.67
N TYR A 627 12.20 -10.91 1.43
CA TYR A 627 13.26 -9.94 1.11
C TYR A 627 12.71 -8.55 0.76
N TYR A 628 11.41 -8.33 0.93
CA TYR A 628 10.80 -7.02 0.72
C TYR A 628 11.01 -6.12 1.94
N HIS A 629 11.42 -4.88 1.69
CA HIS A 629 11.40 -3.81 2.67
C HIS A 629 11.09 -2.48 1.98
N TRP A 630 10.32 -1.60 2.62
CA TRP A 630 9.87 -0.32 2.03
C TRP A 630 11.04 0.56 1.56
N ALA A 631 12.18 0.50 2.25
CA ALA A 631 13.38 1.25 1.90
C ALA A 631 14.01 0.79 0.58
N LEU A 632 13.89 -0.50 0.21
CA LEU A 632 14.38 -1.01 -1.08
C LEU A 632 13.56 -0.44 -2.24
N SER A 633 12.23 -0.39 -2.09
CA SER A 633 11.35 0.25 -3.07
C SER A 633 11.63 1.75 -3.18
N PHE A 634 11.86 2.44 -2.05
CA PHE A 634 12.20 3.87 -2.05
C PHE A 634 13.55 4.16 -2.74
N MET A 635 14.55 3.29 -2.54
CA MET A 635 15.83 3.38 -3.23
C MET A 635 15.65 3.14 -4.75
N GLY A 636 14.84 2.16 -5.14
CA GLY A 636 14.50 1.91 -6.55
C GLY A 636 13.80 3.11 -7.20
N MET A 637 12.86 3.72 -6.48
CA MET A 637 12.19 4.97 -6.88
C MET A 637 13.20 6.09 -7.12
N SER A 638 14.17 6.25 -6.22
CA SER A 638 15.19 7.31 -6.29
C SER A 638 16.13 7.13 -7.50
N ILE A 639 16.55 5.89 -7.78
CA ILE A 639 17.37 5.57 -8.96
C ILE A 639 16.58 5.80 -10.26
N CYS A 640 15.32 5.41 -10.32
CA CYS A 640 14.46 5.68 -11.49
C CYS A 640 14.37 7.18 -11.77
N LEU A 641 14.13 7.99 -10.72
CA LEU A 641 14.07 9.44 -10.80
C LEU A 641 15.39 10.04 -11.31
N ALA A 642 16.52 9.63 -10.74
CA ALA A 642 17.83 10.11 -11.15
C ALA A 642 18.09 9.82 -12.64
N LEU A 643 17.80 8.60 -13.11
CA LEU A 643 17.99 8.23 -14.52
C LEU A 643 17.12 9.03 -15.48
N MET A 644 15.86 9.33 -15.13
CA MET A 644 14.99 10.17 -15.96
C MET A 644 15.54 11.59 -16.09
N PHE A 645 15.92 12.21 -14.97
CA PHE A 645 16.42 13.59 -14.97
C PHE A 645 17.76 13.74 -15.69
N ILE A 646 18.65 12.75 -15.57
CA ILE A 646 19.95 12.75 -16.24
C ILE A 646 19.80 12.58 -17.75
N SER A 647 18.82 11.80 -18.22
CA SER A 647 18.62 11.59 -19.66
C SER A 647 17.96 12.80 -20.33
N SER A 648 16.83 13.29 -19.80
CA SER A 648 16.23 14.55 -20.24
C SER A 648 15.29 15.10 -19.18
N TRP A 649 15.78 16.10 -18.44
CA TRP A 649 15.02 16.72 -17.34
C TRP A 649 13.69 17.35 -17.80
N TYR A 650 13.66 17.99 -18.96
CA TYR A 650 12.45 18.68 -19.43
C TYR A 650 11.37 17.68 -19.89
N TYR A 651 11.74 16.62 -20.60
CA TYR A 651 10.79 15.55 -20.95
C TYR A 651 10.32 14.79 -19.70
N ALA A 652 11.19 14.59 -18.71
CA ALA A 652 10.83 13.96 -17.45
C ALA A 652 9.76 14.76 -16.68
N ILE A 653 9.92 16.10 -16.57
CA ILE A 653 8.92 16.95 -15.92
C ILE A 653 7.57 16.89 -16.65
N VAL A 654 7.57 17.02 -17.97
CA VAL A 654 6.33 16.96 -18.77
C VAL A 654 5.63 15.61 -18.61
N ALA A 655 6.39 14.50 -18.68
CA ALA A 655 5.84 13.16 -18.52
C ALA A 655 5.24 12.94 -17.11
N MET A 656 5.93 13.38 -16.06
CA MET A 656 5.42 13.26 -14.67
C MET A 656 4.15 14.09 -14.45
N VAL A 657 4.05 15.30 -15.03
CA VAL A 657 2.85 16.13 -14.95
C VAL A 657 1.68 15.45 -15.66
N ILE A 658 1.89 14.92 -16.87
CA ILE A 658 0.86 14.18 -17.61
C ILE A 658 0.40 12.96 -16.82
N ALA A 659 1.31 12.17 -16.27
CA ALA A 659 0.96 11.00 -15.47
C ALA A 659 0.22 11.37 -14.17
N GLY A 660 0.60 12.48 -13.53
CA GLY A 660 -0.13 13.02 -12.36
C GLY A 660 -1.55 13.45 -12.71
N MET A 661 -1.76 14.09 -13.87
CA MET A 661 -3.09 14.42 -14.38
C MET A 661 -3.92 13.17 -14.66
N ILE A 662 -3.33 12.13 -15.27
CA ILE A 662 -4.00 10.84 -15.50
C ILE A 662 -4.41 10.19 -14.17
N TYR A 663 -3.50 10.17 -13.18
CA TYR A 663 -3.80 9.64 -11.85
C TYR A 663 -5.00 10.34 -11.21
N LYS A 664 -4.98 11.69 -11.20
CA LYS A 664 -6.07 12.49 -10.63
C LYS A 664 -7.38 12.36 -11.41
N TYR A 665 -7.31 12.21 -12.73
CA TYR A 665 -8.48 11.98 -13.58
C TYR A 665 -9.16 10.64 -13.25
N ILE A 666 -8.39 9.57 -13.08
CA ILE A 666 -8.91 8.25 -12.69
C ILE A 666 -9.53 8.30 -11.29
N GLU A 667 -8.87 8.96 -10.33
CA GLU A 667 -9.39 9.14 -8.97
C GLU A 667 -10.74 9.89 -8.98
N TYR A 668 -10.85 10.95 -9.77
CA TYR A 668 -12.09 11.72 -9.92
C TYR A 668 -13.22 10.88 -10.54
N GLN A 669 -12.96 10.16 -11.64
CA GLN A 669 -13.96 9.30 -12.29
C GLN A 669 -14.37 8.11 -11.41
N GLY A 670 -13.42 7.55 -10.66
CA GLY A 670 -13.70 6.51 -9.67
C GLY A 670 -14.63 7.02 -8.57
N ALA A 671 -14.35 8.20 -8.04
CA ALA A 671 -15.20 8.85 -7.04
C ALA A 671 -16.60 9.21 -7.56
N GLU A 672 -16.70 9.72 -8.79
CA GLU A 672 -17.97 10.03 -9.45
C GLU A 672 -18.84 8.77 -9.64
N LYS A 673 -18.22 7.65 -10.04
CA LYS A 673 -18.92 6.36 -10.22
C LYS A 673 -19.35 5.73 -8.89
N GLU A 674 -18.53 5.82 -7.84
CA GLU A 674 -18.82 5.22 -6.54
C GLU A 674 -19.84 6.03 -5.73
N TRP A 675 -19.75 7.37 -5.78
CA TRP A 675 -20.50 8.28 -4.90
C TRP A 675 -21.52 9.17 -5.64
N GLY A 676 -21.59 9.09 -6.97
CA GLY A 676 -22.51 9.87 -7.82
C GLY A 676 -22.02 11.28 -8.16
N ASP A 677 -21.20 11.91 -7.31
CA ASP A 677 -20.55 13.20 -7.56
C ASP A 677 -19.04 13.09 -7.36
N GLY A 678 -18.26 13.68 -8.28
CA GLY A 678 -16.81 13.56 -8.29
C GLY A 678 -16.14 14.28 -7.10
N ILE A 679 -16.42 15.58 -6.88
CA ILE A 679 -15.70 16.36 -5.86
C ILE A 679 -16.12 15.95 -4.44
N ARG A 680 -17.42 15.77 -4.21
CA ARG A 680 -17.91 15.26 -2.92
C ARG A 680 -17.48 13.81 -2.70
N GLY A 681 -17.46 12.99 -3.75
CA GLY A 681 -17.00 11.61 -3.71
C GLY A 681 -15.54 11.47 -3.28
N LEU A 682 -14.65 12.35 -3.75
CA LEU A 682 -13.24 12.37 -3.32
C LEU A 682 -13.11 12.58 -1.80
N SER A 683 -13.89 13.52 -1.25
CA SER A 683 -13.89 13.80 0.20
C SER A 683 -14.44 12.61 1.01
N LEU A 684 -15.49 11.96 0.50
CA LEU A 684 -16.09 10.77 1.13
C LEU A 684 -15.16 9.56 1.10
N SER A 685 -14.49 9.32 -0.04
CA SER A 685 -13.49 8.25 -0.17
C SER A 685 -12.32 8.47 0.79
N ALA A 686 -11.79 9.70 0.88
CA ALA A 686 -10.74 10.05 1.81
C ALA A 686 -11.16 9.85 3.28
N ALA A 687 -12.39 10.24 3.64
CA ALA A 687 -12.94 10.04 4.98
C ALA A 687 -13.08 8.54 5.32
N ARG A 688 -13.65 7.75 4.40
CA ARG A 688 -13.81 6.30 4.56
C ARG A 688 -12.44 5.61 4.73
N PHE A 689 -11.46 5.95 3.89
CA PHE A 689 -10.12 5.37 3.97
C PHE A 689 -9.46 5.67 5.31
N ALA A 690 -9.58 6.91 5.80
CA ALA A 690 -9.06 7.30 7.12
C ALA A 690 -9.74 6.53 8.26
N LEU A 691 -11.05 6.30 8.19
CA LEU A 691 -11.82 5.57 9.20
C LEU A 691 -11.46 4.08 9.25
N LEU A 692 -11.38 3.41 8.09
CA LEU A 692 -10.98 1.99 8.03
C LEU A 692 -9.58 1.78 8.61
N ARG A 693 -8.66 2.71 8.36
CA ARG A 693 -7.31 2.65 8.93
C ARG A 693 -7.29 2.80 10.46
N LEU A 694 -8.25 3.53 11.03
CA LEU A 694 -8.35 3.68 12.48
C LEU A 694 -8.81 2.40 13.19
N GLU A 695 -9.45 1.45 12.50
CA GLU A 695 -9.92 0.19 13.11
C GLU A 695 -8.81 -0.85 13.32
N GLU A 696 -7.77 -0.87 12.48
CA GLU A 696 -6.70 -1.87 12.59
C GLU A 696 -5.69 -1.59 13.73
N GLY A 697 -5.62 -0.35 14.22
CA GLY A 697 -4.67 0.04 15.26
C GLY A 697 -5.27 -0.10 16.68
N PRO A 698 -4.49 -0.52 17.70
CA PRO A 698 -4.97 -0.42 19.08
C PRO A 698 -5.26 1.06 19.37
N PRO A 699 -6.43 1.40 19.94
CA PRO A 699 -6.73 2.79 20.30
C PRO A 699 -5.59 3.31 21.17
N HIS A 700 -5.10 4.52 20.88
CA HIS A 700 -3.95 5.08 21.58
C HIS A 700 -4.27 5.34 23.06
N THR A 701 -4.08 4.34 23.93
CA THR A 701 -4.41 4.42 25.37
C THR A 701 -3.38 5.20 26.18
N LYS A 702 -2.15 5.39 25.66
CA LYS A 702 -1.03 6.02 26.40
C LYS A 702 -1.12 7.54 26.55
N ASN A 703 -1.90 8.20 25.69
CA ASN A 703 -2.09 9.65 25.69
C ASN A 703 -3.55 9.96 25.51
N TRP A 704 -4.29 9.92 26.61
CA TRP A 704 -5.69 10.29 26.60
C TRP A 704 -5.88 11.77 26.22
N ARG A 705 -6.92 12.03 25.42
CA ARG A 705 -7.40 13.37 25.04
C ARG A 705 -8.94 13.35 25.02
N PRO A 706 -9.61 14.39 25.54
CA PRO A 706 -11.06 14.39 25.62
C PRO A 706 -11.69 14.56 24.22
N GLN A 707 -12.56 13.64 23.82
CA GLN A 707 -13.44 13.71 22.65
C GLN A 707 -14.88 13.80 23.17
N LEU A 708 -15.53 14.93 22.92
CA LEU A 708 -16.71 15.33 23.68
C LEU A 708 -18.00 14.86 23.00
N LEU A 709 -18.92 14.31 23.79
CA LEU A 709 -20.34 14.22 23.52
C LEU A 709 -21.06 15.21 24.43
N VAL A 710 -21.52 16.33 23.89
CA VAL A 710 -22.23 17.38 24.64
C VAL A 710 -23.72 17.11 24.56
N LEU A 711 -24.33 16.79 25.71
CA LEU A 711 -25.77 16.55 25.80
C LEU A 711 -26.51 17.86 26.03
N LEU A 712 -27.27 18.32 25.03
CA LEU A 712 -28.11 19.50 25.11
C LEU A 712 -29.56 19.11 25.39
N LYS A 713 -30.12 19.73 26.44
CA LYS A 713 -31.55 19.64 26.74
C LYS A 713 -32.33 20.69 25.96
N LEU A 714 -33.42 20.25 25.34
CA LEU A 714 -34.40 21.12 24.68
C LEU A 714 -35.54 21.43 25.64
N ASP A 715 -36.16 22.59 25.46
CA ASP A 715 -37.46 22.91 26.06
C ASP A 715 -38.63 22.45 25.17
N GLU A 716 -39.84 22.78 25.58
CA GLU A 716 -41.08 22.40 24.89
C GLU A 716 -41.19 23.06 23.50
N ASP A 717 -40.62 24.27 23.35
CA ASP A 717 -40.54 25.00 22.08
C ASP A 717 -39.34 24.56 21.22
N LEU A 718 -38.65 23.48 21.59
CA LEU A 718 -37.46 22.92 20.93
C LEU A 718 -36.24 23.86 20.86
N HIS A 719 -36.15 24.83 21.77
CA HIS A 719 -34.97 25.68 21.96
C HIS A 719 -33.98 25.07 22.96
N VAL A 720 -32.71 25.45 22.82
CA VAL A 720 -31.64 24.96 23.69
C VAL A 720 -31.70 25.68 25.04
N LYS A 721 -32.00 24.95 26.11
CA LYS A 721 -32.07 25.52 27.48
C LYS A 721 -30.77 26.14 27.98
N HIS A 722 -29.64 25.51 27.64
CA HIS A 722 -28.32 25.89 28.15
C HIS A 722 -27.29 26.07 27.02
N PRO A 723 -27.32 27.21 26.30
CA PRO A 723 -26.39 27.45 25.19
C PRO A 723 -24.93 27.54 25.66
N ARG A 724 -24.68 27.97 26.91
CA ARG A 724 -23.34 28.11 27.50
C ARG A 724 -22.54 26.81 27.59
N LEU A 725 -23.20 25.64 27.52
CA LEU A 725 -22.48 24.36 27.40
C LEU A 725 -21.68 24.26 26.11
N LEU A 726 -22.21 24.79 25.00
CA LEU A 726 -21.49 24.86 23.72
C LEU A 726 -20.32 25.82 23.80
N THR A 727 -20.50 26.98 24.44
CA THR A 727 -19.42 27.94 24.70
C THR A 727 -18.30 27.29 25.52
N PHE A 728 -18.63 26.60 26.61
CA PHE A 728 -17.62 25.91 27.43
C PHE A 728 -16.91 24.79 26.63
N ALA A 729 -17.65 24.01 25.84
CA ALA A 729 -17.07 22.97 24.99
C ALA A 729 -16.11 23.55 23.94
N SER A 730 -16.44 24.70 23.32
CA SER A 730 -15.54 25.35 22.36
C SER A 730 -14.29 25.90 23.04
N GLN A 731 -14.40 26.43 24.26
CA GLN A 731 -13.26 26.88 25.06
C GLN A 731 -12.32 25.72 25.43
N LEU A 732 -12.87 24.57 25.84
CA LEU A 732 -12.09 23.40 26.24
C LEU A 732 -11.37 22.75 25.04
N LYS A 733 -12.00 22.74 23.86
CA LYS A 733 -11.46 22.11 22.65
C LYS A 733 -10.67 23.06 21.75
N ALA A 734 -10.86 24.36 21.88
CA ALA A 734 -10.24 25.41 21.06
C ALA A 734 -10.31 25.12 19.54
N GLY A 735 -11.41 24.54 19.09
CA GLY A 735 -11.66 24.18 17.67
C GLY A 735 -10.87 22.97 17.14
N LYS A 736 -10.24 22.17 18.01
CA LYS A 736 -9.50 20.95 17.66
C LYS A 736 -10.19 19.70 18.19
N GLY A 737 -9.89 18.54 17.59
CA GLY A 737 -10.46 17.24 18.01
C GLY A 737 -11.93 17.05 17.62
N LEU A 738 -12.53 15.96 18.10
CA LEU A 738 -13.91 15.59 17.85
C LEU A 738 -14.83 16.17 18.92
N THR A 739 -15.90 16.83 18.48
CA THR A 739 -17.02 17.25 19.31
C THR A 739 -18.31 16.82 18.63
N ILE A 740 -19.15 16.09 19.36
CA ILE A 740 -20.48 15.67 18.93
C ILE A 740 -21.49 16.34 19.87
N VAL A 741 -22.49 17.00 19.32
CA VAL A 741 -23.59 17.61 20.07
C VAL A 741 -24.79 16.69 19.97
N GLY A 742 -25.18 16.07 21.08
CA GLY A 742 -26.28 15.14 21.19
C GLY A 742 -27.53 15.81 21.76
N SER A 743 -28.69 15.61 21.13
CA SER A 743 -29.96 16.07 21.69
C SER A 743 -31.09 15.06 21.45
N VAL A 744 -32.09 15.08 22.33
CA VAL A 744 -33.23 14.16 22.32
C VAL A 744 -34.53 14.94 22.29
N ILE A 745 -35.35 14.71 21.28
CA ILE A 745 -36.75 15.17 21.25
C ILE A 745 -37.62 14.05 21.81
N VAL A 746 -38.48 14.39 22.77
CA VAL A 746 -39.44 13.44 23.34
C VAL A 746 -40.68 13.41 22.46
N GLY A 747 -40.99 12.25 21.86
CA GLY A 747 -42.16 12.11 21.00
C GLY A 747 -42.11 10.90 20.09
N ASN A 748 -43.07 10.83 19.17
CA ASN A 748 -43.14 9.80 18.13
C ASN A 748 -42.45 10.31 16.85
N PHE A 749 -41.52 9.53 16.28
CA PHE A 749 -40.76 9.93 15.10
C PHE A 749 -41.63 10.09 13.84
N LEU A 750 -42.72 9.32 13.71
CA LEU A 750 -43.60 9.38 12.54
C LEU A 750 -44.29 10.74 12.38
N GLU A 751 -44.55 11.42 13.50
CA GLU A 751 -45.18 12.74 13.54
C GLU A 751 -44.10 13.82 13.59
N ASN A 752 -43.10 13.65 14.46
CA ASN A 752 -42.15 14.72 14.82
C ASN A 752 -40.88 14.79 13.94
N TYR A 753 -40.88 14.18 12.74
CA TYR A 753 -39.69 14.18 11.87
C TYR A 753 -39.41 15.56 11.28
N GLY A 754 -40.44 16.39 11.05
CA GLY A 754 -40.29 17.75 10.55
C GLY A 754 -39.65 18.67 11.57
N GLU A 755 -40.13 18.61 12.82
CA GLU A 755 -39.57 19.37 13.96
C GLU A 755 -38.13 18.95 14.26
N ALA A 756 -37.81 17.65 14.12
CA ALA A 756 -36.45 17.16 14.29
C ALA A 756 -35.47 17.80 13.31
N LEU A 757 -35.84 17.93 12.03
CA LEU A 757 -35.01 18.58 11.01
C LEU A 757 -34.85 20.08 11.29
N ALA A 758 -35.91 20.76 11.74
CA ALA A 758 -35.85 22.18 12.09
C ALA A 758 -34.97 22.43 13.33
N ALA A 759 -35.14 21.63 14.39
CA ALA A 759 -34.34 21.72 15.60
C ALA A 759 -32.86 21.45 15.34
N GLU A 760 -32.53 20.52 14.43
CA GLU A 760 -31.15 20.24 14.04
C GLU A 760 -30.48 21.47 13.39
N GLN A 761 -31.19 22.22 12.56
CA GLN A 761 -30.67 23.45 11.95
C GLN A 761 -30.45 24.55 12.99
N THR A 762 -31.37 24.71 13.94
CA THR A 762 -31.22 25.67 15.06
C THR A 762 -29.98 25.35 15.89
N ILE A 763 -29.73 24.08 16.19
CA ILE A 763 -28.52 23.65 16.92
C ILE A 763 -27.27 23.92 16.08
N LYS A 764 -27.27 23.63 14.78
CA LYS A 764 -26.11 23.92 13.90
C LYS A 764 -25.79 25.41 13.83
N HIS A 765 -26.79 26.27 13.69
CA HIS A 765 -26.59 27.72 13.72
C HIS A 765 -26.01 28.19 15.06
N LEU A 766 -26.48 27.61 16.18
CA LEU A 766 -25.91 27.91 17.50
C LEU A 766 -24.47 27.41 17.64
N MET A 767 -24.14 26.23 17.10
CA MET A 767 -22.76 25.71 17.08
C MET A 767 -21.81 26.65 16.32
N GLU A 768 -22.23 27.20 15.18
CA GLU A 768 -21.45 28.15 14.40
C GLU A 768 -21.25 29.48 15.13
N ALA A 769 -22.30 29.98 15.80
CA ALA A 769 -22.23 31.19 16.63
C ALA A 769 -21.23 31.03 17.78
N GLU A 770 -21.28 29.89 18.49
CA GLU A 770 -20.42 29.57 19.63
C GLU A 770 -19.03 29.03 19.24
N LYS A 771 -18.72 29.00 17.93
CA LYS A 771 -17.45 28.53 17.36
C LYS A 771 -17.12 27.07 17.67
N VAL A 772 -18.14 26.22 17.80
CA VAL A 772 -17.99 24.77 17.95
C VAL A 772 -17.81 24.12 16.57
N LYS A 773 -16.64 23.54 16.31
CA LYS A 773 -16.42 22.69 15.14
C LYS A 773 -16.73 21.24 15.51
N GLY A 774 -17.82 20.69 14.98
CA GLY A 774 -18.27 19.35 15.35
C GLY A 774 -19.46 18.87 14.53
N PHE A 775 -20.07 17.77 14.99
CA PHE A 775 -21.25 17.17 14.38
C PHE A 775 -22.46 17.33 15.30
N CYS A 776 -23.64 17.50 14.72
CA CYS A 776 -24.91 17.48 15.43
C CYS A 776 -25.54 16.10 15.25
N GLN A 777 -25.99 15.49 16.35
CA GLN A 777 -26.72 14.23 16.35
C GLN A 777 -28.00 14.42 17.17
N LEU A 778 -29.13 14.46 16.48
CA LEU A 778 -30.45 14.61 17.10
C LEU A 778 -31.25 13.31 16.93
N VAL A 779 -31.88 12.85 18.01
CA VAL A 779 -32.71 11.64 18.00
C VAL A 779 -34.10 11.93 18.58
N VAL A 780 -35.14 11.37 17.96
CA VAL A 780 -36.50 11.38 18.49
C VAL A 780 -36.74 10.06 19.22
N ALA A 781 -37.12 10.12 20.49
CA ALA A 781 -37.37 8.94 21.31
C ALA A 781 -38.63 9.11 22.15
N ALA A 782 -39.37 8.01 22.37
CA ALA A 782 -40.57 8.01 23.21
C ALA A 782 -40.27 8.38 24.68
N LYS A 783 -39.06 8.07 25.16
CA LYS A 783 -38.59 8.39 26.52
C LYS A 783 -37.23 9.06 26.46
N LEU A 784 -37.08 10.16 27.21
CA LEU A 784 -35.83 10.92 27.30
C LEU A 784 -34.64 10.06 27.76
N LYS A 785 -34.84 9.23 28.78
CA LYS A 785 -33.79 8.36 29.34
C LYS A 785 -33.23 7.38 28.31
N GLU A 786 -34.10 6.75 27.52
CA GLU A 786 -33.70 5.79 26.48
C GLU A 786 -32.95 6.50 25.35
N GLY A 787 -33.44 7.66 24.91
CA GLY A 787 -32.76 8.47 23.89
C GLY A 787 -31.35 8.88 24.30
N ILE A 788 -31.17 9.33 25.55
CA ILE A 788 -29.85 9.67 26.09
C ILE A 788 -28.95 8.44 26.16
N SER A 789 -29.48 7.31 26.65
CA SER A 789 -28.73 6.04 26.73
C SER A 789 -28.21 5.61 25.37
N HIS A 790 -29.07 5.66 24.34
CA HIS A 790 -28.70 5.34 22.97
C HIS A 790 -27.61 6.26 22.42
N LEU A 791 -27.72 7.59 22.63
CA LEU A 791 -26.69 8.53 22.15
C LEU A 791 -25.31 8.23 22.75
N ILE A 792 -25.25 7.87 24.05
CA ILE A 792 -23.98 7.58 24.72
C ILE A 792 -23.29 6.34 24.14
N GLN A 793 -24.04 5.31 23.73
CA GLN A 793 -23.42 4.08 23.22
C GLN A 793 -23.19 4.07 21.70
N SER A 794 -23.95 4.84 20.91
CA SER A 794 -23.94 4.75 19.44
C SER A 794 -23.43 5.98 18.68
N CYS A 795 -23.03 7.06 19.36
CA CYS A 795 -22.47 8.24 18.68
C CYS A 795 -21.02 8.03 18.20
N GLY A 796 -20.84 8.10 16.88
CA GLY A 796 -19.53 8.02 16.21
C GLY A 796 -19.54 7.01 15.07
N LEU A 797 -18.39 6.85 14.40
CA LEU A 797 -18.21 5.84 13.36
C LEU A 797 -16.83 5.17 13.50
N GLY A 798 -16.82 3.87 13.81
CA GLY A 798 -15.60 3.09 14.02
C GLY A 798 -14.69 3.67 15.11
N GLY A 799 -13.43 3.93 14.77
CA GLY A 799 -12.46 4.56 15.68
C GLY A 799 -12.73 6.04 16.01
N MET A 800 -13.56 6.73 15.21
CA MET A 800 -13.91 8.14 15.42
C MET A 800 -15.16 8.25 16.29
N LYS A 801 -14.98 8.10 17.60
CA LYS A 801 -16.03 8.14 18.62
C LYS A 801 -15.68 9.06 19.78
N HIS A 802 -16.70 9.43 20.54
CA HIS A 802 -16.53 10.20 21.77
C HIS A 802 -15.97 9.32 22.90
N ASN A 803 -15.29 9.95 23.86
CA ASN A 803 -14.79 9.28 25.07
C ASN A 803 -15.17 10.00 26.36
N THR A 804 -15.77 11.19 26.25
CA THR A 804 -16.16 12.05 27.37
C THR A 804 -17.58 12.56 27.14
N VAL A 805 -18.47 12.36 28.10
CA VAL A 805 -19.83 12.94 28.09
C VAL A 805 -19.81 14.25 28.87
N VAL A 806 -20.42 15.29 28.31
CA VAL A 806 -20.56 16.61 28.94
C VAL A 806 -22.04 16.91 29.09
N MET A 807 -22.47 17.22 30.31
CA MET A 807 -23.86 17.63 30.57
C MET A 807 -23.94 18.72 31.63
N GLY A 808 -25.06 19.46 31.63
CA GLY A 808 -25.36 20.46 32.66
C GLY A 808 -26.01 19.85 33.91
N TRP A 809 -25.79 20.48 35.06
CA TRP A 809 -26.47 20.16 36.31
C TRP A 809 -28.00 20.32 36.19
N PRO A 810 -28.82 19.44 36.79
CA PRO A 810 -30.27 19.62 36.86
C PRO A 810 -30.65 20.70 37.89
N ASN A 811 -30.59 21.98 37.51
CA ASN A 811 -31.00 23.09 38.36
C ASN A 811 -32.49 22.95 38.78
N GLY A 812 -32.80 23.26 40.04
CA GLY A 812 -34.18 23.25 40.55
C GLY A 812 -34.74 21.88 40.92
N TRP A 813 -33.91 20.83 40.99
CA TRP A 813 -34.37 19.46 41.23
C TRP A 813 -35.06 19.25 42.60
N ARG A 814 -34.73 20.07 43.62
CA ARG A 814 -35.41 20.08 44.94
C ARG A 814 -36.80 20.73 44.92
N GLN A 815 -37.03 21.64 43.99
CA GLN A 815 -38.23 22.49 43.95
C GLN A 815 -39.32 21.93 43.02
N SER A 816 -38.93 21.12 42.03
CA SER A 816 -39.87 20.45 41.14
C SER A 816 -40.47 19.21 41.80
N GLU A 817 -41.80 19.04 41.75
CA GLU A 817 -42.48 17.82 42.22
C GLU A 817 -42.07 16.55 41.43
N ASP A 818 -41.52 16.73 40.22
CA ASP A 818 -41.15 15.63 39.34
C ASP A 818 -39.80 14.99 39.68
N ALA A 819 -39.84 13.83 40.33
CA ALA A 819 -38.66 12.98 40.56
C ALA A 819 -37.97 12.52 39.25
N ARG A 820 -38.62 12.70 38.10
CA ARG A 820 -38.13 12.26 36.78
C ARG A 820 -36.86 13.00 36.35
N ALA A 821 -36.72 14.28 36.69
CA ALA A 821 -35.62 15.13 36.21
C ALA A 821 -34.26 14.69 36.78
N TRP A 822 -34.16 14.54 38.10
CA TRP A 822 -32.90 14.13 38.76
C TRP A 822 -32.64 12.62 38.62
N LYS A 823 -33.66 11.76 38.57
CA LYS A 823 -33.48 10.34 38.24
C LYS A 823 -32.93 10.13 36.83
N THR A 824 -33.28 11.00 35.87
CA THR A 824 -32.69 10.96 34.53
C THR A 824 -31.20 11.35 34.57
N PHE A 825 -30.83 12.33 35.39
CA PHE A 825 -29.42 12.70 35.59
C PHE A 825 -28.62 11.52 36.18
N ILE A 826 -29.08 10.89 37.27
CA ILE A 826 -28.40 9.73 37.87
C ILE A 826 -28.34 8.54 36.90
N GLY A 827 -29.42 8.29 36.16
CA GLY A 827 -29.43 7.30 35.08
C GLY A 827 -28.34 7.56 34.04
N THR A 828 -28.14 8.83 33.65
CA THR A 828 -27.10 9.24 32.70
C THR A 828 -25.69 9.03 33.26
N VAL A 829 -25.47 9.35 34.54
CA VAL A 829 -24.20 9.07 35.23
C VAL A 829 -23.89 7.57 35.19
N ARG A 830 -24.85 6.72 35.57
CA ARG A 830 -24.68 5.25 35.56
C ARG A 830 -24.36 4.72 34.17
N VAL A 831 -25.11 5.13 33.14
CA VAL A 831 -24.87 4.71 31.75
C VAL A 831 -23.48 5.11 31.28
N THR A 832 -23.06 6.35 31.56
CA THR A 832 -21.73 6.85 31.19
C THR A 832 -20.61 6.03 31.83
N THR A 833 -20.74 5.72 33.12
CA THR A 833 -19.75 4.91 33.84
C THR A 833 -19.73 3.45 33.39
N ALA A 834 -20.89 2.88 33.06
CA ALA A 834 -20.99 1.51 32.54
C ALA A 834 -20.37 1.40 31.12
N ALA A 835 -20.42 2.48 30.34
CA ALA A 835 -19.77 2.57 29.03
C ALA A 835 -18.25 2.86 29.12
N HIS A 836 -17.68 2.96 30.32
CA HIS A 836 -16.28 3.32 30.57
C HIS A 836 -15.86 4.66 29.94
N LEU A 837 -16.76 5.64 29.95
CA LEU A 837 -16.51 6.99 29.45
C LEU A 837 -16.24 7.96 30.59
N ALA A 838 -15.45 9.00 30.31
CA ALA A 838 -15.28 10.11 31.23
C ALA A 838 -16.56 10.95 31.29
N LEU A 839 -16.82 11.58 32.44
CA LEU A 839 -17.98 12.45 32.63
C LEU A 839 -17.55 13.82 33.14
N LEU A 840 -18.07 14.87 32.51
CA LEU A 840 -17.92 16.26 32.93
C LEU A 840 -19.31 16.86 33.17
N VAL A 841 -19.57 17.30 34.41
CA VAL A 841 -20.83 17.95 34.77
C VAL A 841 -20.56 19.39 35.16
N ALA A 842 -21.13 20.33 34.38
CA ALA A 842 -21.02 21.75 34.66
C ALA A 842 -22.22 22.21 35.53
N LYS A 843 -21.93 22.64 36.77
CA LYS A 843 -22.92 23.29 37.65
C LYS A 843 -22.95 24.79 37.37
N ASN A 844 -24.13 25.40 37.46
CA ASN A 844 -24.33 26.83 37.24
C ASN A 844 -23.84 27.32 35.86
N VAL A 845 -24.16 26.55 34.81
CA VAL A 845 -23.65 26.80 33.45
C VAL A 845 -24.04 28.18 32.88
N SER A 846 -25.10 28.81 33.39
CA SER A 846 -25.49 30.18 33.02
C SER A 846 -24.44 31.23 33.38
N PHE A 847 -23.64 31.01 34.43
CA PHE A 847 -22.60 31.94 34.87
C PHE A 847 -21.25 31.72 34.18
N PHE A 848 -21.13 30.72 33.29
CA PHE A 848 -19.90 30.50 32.53
C PHE A 848 -19.66 31.66 31.53
N PRO A 849 -18.40 32.06 31.34
CA PRO A 849 -18.05 33.22 30.52
C PRO A 849 -18.37 32.99 29.04
N SER A 850 -18.76 34.07 28.36
CA SER A 850 -18.86 34.09 26.90
C SER A 850 -17.48 34.02 26.24
N ASN A 851 -17.44 33.73 24.93
CA ASN A 851 -16.19 33.73 24.16
C ASN A 851 -15.51 35.10 24.07
N VAL A 852 -16.25 36.19 24.32
CA VAL A 852 -15.75 37.58 24.31
C VAL A 852 -15.32 38.07 25.69
N GLU A 853 -15.77 37.42 26.76
CA GLU A 853 -15.49 37.80 28.13
C GLU A 853 -14.16 37.19 28.55
N GLN A 854 -13.12 38.01 28.63
CA GLN A 854 -11.80 37.56 29.08
C GLN A 854 -11.59 37.96 30.54
N PHE A 855 -11.24 36.99 31.38
CA PHE A 855 -10.86 37.29 32.76
C PHE A 855 -9.52 38.06 32.77
N SER A 856 -9.48 39.17 33.52
CA SER A 856 -8.28 39.97 33.72
C SER A 856 -7.28 39.24 34.63
N GLU A 857 -7.78 38.59 35.67
CA GLU A 857 -7.07 37.80 36.67
C GLU A 857 -8.03 36.80 37.33
N GLY A 858 -7.49 35.80 38.00
CA GLY A 858 -8.26 34.82 38.76
C GLY A 858 -7.61 33.44 38.81
N ASN A 859 -8.16 32.56 39.65
CA ASN A 859 -7.59 31.23 39.88
C ASN A 859 -8.49 30.14 39.29
N ILE A 860 -7.86 29.08 38.79
CA ILE A 860 -8.49 27.79 38.50
C ILE A 860 -8.02 26.82 39.59
N ASP A 861 -8.94 26.45 40.47
CA ASP A 861 -8.65 25.61 41.62
C ASP A 861 -9.03 24.16 41.33
N VAL A 862 -8.09 23.25 41.56
CA VAL A 862 -8.22 21.83 41.27
C VAL A 862 -8.14 21.05 42.57
N TRP A 863 -9.24 20.44 42.98
CA TRP A 863 -9.32 19.58 44.16
C TRP A 863 -9.18 18.12 43.75
N TRP A 864 -7.97 17.58 43.93
CA TRP A 864 -7.66 16.18 43.66
C TRP A 864 -7.87 15.32 44.91
N ILE A 865 -9.06 14.69 44.97
CA ILE A 865 -9.46 13.82 46.07
C ILE A 865 -9.26 12.36 45.67
N VAL A 866 -8.13 11.77 46.07
CA VAL A 866 -7.76 10.35 45.86
C VAL A 866 -7.58 9.92 44.39
N HIS A 867 -8.59 10.06 43.52
CA HIS A 867 -8.68 9.48 42.17
C HIS A 867 -8.53 10.50 41.01
N ASP A 868 -8.46 9.99 39.77
CA ASP A 868 -8.52 10.75 38.52
C ASP A 868 -7.50 11.89 38.30
N GLY A 869 -6.36 11.84 39.02
CA GLY A 869 -5.39 12.94 39.07
C GLY A 869 -4.89 13.42 37.70
N GLY A 870 -4.64 12.50 36.76
CA GLY A 870 -4.17 12.87 35.42
C GLY A 870 -5.18 13.73 34.65
N MET A 871 -6.47 13.39 34.71
CA MET A 871 -7.52 14.13 34.00
C MET A 871 -7.73 15.51 34.63
N LEU A 872 -7.73 15.58 35.96
CA LEU A 872 -7.87 16.83 36.71
C LEU A 872 -6.73 17.81 36.45
N MET A 873 -5.53 17.35 36.08
CA MET A 873 -4.41 18.20 35.67
C MET A 873 -4.51 18.61 34.19
N LEU A 874 -4.98 17.70 33.32
CA LEU A 874 -5.06 17.97 31.89
C LEU A 874 -6.15 19.00 31.55
N LEU A 875 -7.32 18.96 32.19
CA LEU A 875 -8.44 19.84 31.85
C LEU A 875 -8.14 21.33 32.07
N PRO A 876 -7.63 21.78 33.25
CA PRO A 876 -7.21 23.16 33.46
C PRO A 876 -6.10 23.60 32.51
N PHE A 877 -5.15 22.69 32.23
CA PHE A 877 -4.05 22.97 31.32
C PHE A 877 -4.57 23.25 29.90
N LEU A 878 -5.48 22.43 29.37
CA LEU A 878 -6.12 22.67 28.07
C LEU A 878 -6.95 23.96 28.08
N LEU A 879 -7.69 24.21 29.16
CA LEU A 879 -8.56 25.38 29.27
C LEU A 879 -7.76 26.70 29.32
N LYS A 880 -6.63 26.73 30.04
CA LYS A 880 -5.72 27.89 30.15
C LYS A 880 -5.13 28.31 28.80
N GLN A 881 -5.05 27.42 27.81
CA GLN A 881 -4.59 27.79 26.46
C GLN A 881 -5.59 28.69 25.71
N HIS A 882 -6.87 28.67 26.12
CA HIS A 882 -7.91 29.49 25.50
C HIS A 882 -7.80 30.98 25.88
N LYS A 883 -8.30 31.88 25.02
CA LYS A 883 -8.22 33.35 25.22
C LYS A 883 -8.83 33.79 26.55
N VAL A 884 -9.96 33.19 26.93
CA VAL A 884 -10.76 33.52 28.13
C VAL A 884 -9.98 33.27 29.43
N TRP A 885 -9.31 32.11 29.52
CA TRP A 885 -8.70 31.59 30.75
C TRP A 885 -7.18 31.80 30.82
N ARG A 886 -6.59 32.47 29.83
CA ARG A 886 -5.13 32.60 29.66
C ARG A 886 -4.41 33.25 30.84
N LYS A 887 -5.06 34.22 31.47
CA LYS A 887 -4.50 34.98 32.59
C LYS A 887 -4.74 34.32 33.94
N CYS A 888 -5.41 33.16 33.97
CA CYS A 888 -5.67 32.47 35.22
C CYS A 888 -4.45 31.65 35.66
N SER A 889 -4.17 31.66 36.97
CA SER A 889 -3.21 30.75 37.60
C SER A 889 -3.90 29.44 38.01
N ILE A 890 -3.16 28.34 38.03
CA ILE A 890 -3.68 27.03 38.42
C ILE A 890 -3.20 26.74 39.84
N ARG A 891 -4.11 26.40 40.75
CA ARG A 891 -3.80 25.92 42.11
C ARG A 891 -4.33 24.51 42.28
N ILE A 892 -3.47 23.59 42.74
CA ILE A 892 -3.80 22.18 42.92
C ILE A 892 -3.80 21.86 44.41
N PHE A 893 -4.97 21.50 44.92
CA PHE A 893 -5.19 21.03 46.28
C PHE A 893 -5.31 19.52 46.28
N THR A 894 -4.40 18.83 46.97
CA THR A 894 -4.46 17.37 47.11
C THR A 894 -4.83 17.00 48.53
N VAL A 895 -5.84 16.14 48.69
CA VAL A 895 -6.23 15.65 50.02
C VAL A 895 -5.36 14.46 50.40
N ALA A 896 -4.70 14.55 51.57
CA ALA A 896 -3.90 13.51 52.20
C ALA A 896 -4.61 12.97 53.45
N GLN A 897 -4.44 11.69 53.74
CA GLN A 897 -4.81 11.15 55.05
C GLN A 897 -3.72 11.51 56.07
N LEU A 898 -4.06 11.58 57.36
CA LEU A 898 -3.09 11.81 58.45
C LEU A 898 -1.98 10.74 58.51
N GLU A 899 -2.21 9.58 57.92
CA GLU A 899 -1.26 8.48 57.83
C GLU A 899 -0.24 8.64 56.68
N ASP A 900 -0.48 9.57 55.74
CA ASP A 900 0.38 9.80 54.59
C ASP A 900 1.43 10.89 54.87
N ASN A 901 2.63 10.77 54.29
CA ASN A 901 3.65 11.81 54.39
C ASN A 901 3.33 13.00 53.45
N SER A 902 2.65 14.01 53.99
CA SER A 902 2.20 15.21 53.27
C SER A 902 3.35 16.04 52.67
N ILE A 903 4.49 16.13 53.37
CA ILE A 903 5.67 16.88 52.93
C ILE A 903 6.29 16.23 51.68
N GLN A 904 6.48 14.91 51.72
CA GLN A 904 7.05 14.15 50.60
C GLN A 904 6.10 14.19 49.39
N MET A 905 4.79 14.01 49.61
CA MET A 905 3.80 14.08 48.54
C MET A 905 3.79 15.45 47.85
N LYS A 906 3.88 16.55 48.61
CA LYS A 906 3.99 17.92 48.06
C LYS A 906 5.23 18.05 47.17
N LYS A 907 6.39 17.57 47.63
CA LYS A 907 7.66 17.65 46.90
C LYS A 907 7.65 16.82 45.61
N ASP A 908 7.13 15.61 45.68
CA ASP A 908 7.03 14.72 44.52
C ASP A 908 6.09 15.30 43.45
N LEU A 909 4.96 15.87 43.88
CA LEU A 909 4.00 16.48 42.96
C LEU A 909 4.53 17.78 42.34
N ALA A 910 5.24 18.61 43.10
CA ALA A 910 5.92 19.79 42.55
C ALA A 910 7.00 19.40 41.52
N THR A 911 7.79 18.37 41.82
CA THR A 911 8.81 17.83 40.89
C THR A 911 8.16 17.28 39.62
N PHE A 912 7.03 16.60 39.76
CA PHE A 912 6.23 16.07 38.66
C PHE A 912 5.74 17.18 37.70
N LEU A 913 5.13 18.23 38.25
CA LEU A 913 4.64 19.38 37.46
C LEU A 913 5.80 20.14 36.79
N TYR A 914 6.94 20.27 37.48
CA TYR A 914 8.15 20.87 36.92
C TYR A 914 8.65 20.12 35.68
N HIS A 915 8.72 18.78 35.73
CA HIS A 915 9.10 17.97 34.57
C HIS A 915 8.12 18.09 33.39
N LEU A 916 6.84 18.34 33.68
CA LEU A 916 5.80 18.54 32.66
C LEU A 916 5.64 19.99 32.21
N ARG A 917 6.37 20.94 32.82
CA ARG A 917 6.25 22.38 32.58
C ARG A 917 4.83 22.93 32.80
N ILE A 918 4.11 22.34 33.74
CA ILE A 918 2.81 22.86 34.18
C ILE A 918 3.09 23.85 35.31
N GLU A 919 2.87 25.13 35.05
CA GLU A 919 2.98 26.19 36.05
C GLU A 919 1.71 26.19 36.92
N ALA A 920 1.79 25.48 38.06
CA ALA A 920 0.74 25.39 39.05
C ALA A 920 1.32 25.33 40.47
N GLU A 921 0.60 25.92 41.42
CA GLU A 921 0.93 25.87 42.84
C GLU A 921 0.32 24.61 43.47
N VAL A 922 1.09 23.88 44.28
CA VAL A 922 0.62 22.65 44.94
C VAL A 922 0.48 22.88 46.44
N GLU A 923 -0.70 22.58 46.97
CA GLU A 923 -0.97 22.55 48.40
C GLU A 923 -1.58 21.21 48.83
N VAL A 924 -1.08 20.64 49.92
CA VAL A 924 -1.58 19.39 50.49
C VAL A 924 -2.46 19.73 51.68
N VAL A 925 -3.68 19.20 51.70
CA VAL A 925 -4.65 19.40 52.78
C VAL A 925 -4.84 18.06 53.49
N GLU A 926 -4.54 18.01 54.78
CA GLU A 926 -4.71 16.82 55.61
C GLU A 926 -6.14 16.72 56.14
N MET A 927 -6.75 15.54 56.01
CA MET A 927 -8.10 15.28 56.52
C MET A 927 -8.18 13.89 57.19
N HIS A 928 -9.12 13.75 58.13
CA HIS A 928 -9.43 12.47 58.76
C HIS A 928 -10.16 11.53 57.79
N ASP A 929 -9.95 10.21 57.93
CA ASP A 929 -10.55 9.20 57.04
C ASP A 929 -12.10 9.18 57.09
N SER A 930 -12.68 9.54 58.24
CA SER A 930 -14.13 9.76 58.38
C SER A 930 -14.67 10.82 57.42
N ASP A 931 -13.85 11.81 57.08
CA ASP A 931 -14.22 12.98 56.31
C ASP A 931 -13.93 12.79 54.80
N ILE A 932 -13.45 11.62 54.38
CA ILE A 932 -13.23 11.26 52.95
C ILE A 932 -13.78 9.87 52.58
N SER A 933 -14.56 9.25 53.48
CA SER A 933 -15.04 7.87 53.38
C SER A 933 -15.79 7.51 52.09
N ALA A 934 -16.48 8.48 51.47
CA ALA A 934 -17.18 8.28 50.20
C ALA A 934 -16.23 8.04 49.01
N TYR A 935 -14.98 8.48 49.09
CA TYR A 935 -13.96 8.35 48.04
C TYR A 935 -12.98 7.20 48.30
N THR A 936 -12.78 6.81 49.57
CA THR A 936 -11.81 5.77 49.96
C THR A 936 -12.37 4.35 49.85
N TYR A 937 -13.69 4.15 50.00
CA TYR A 937 -14.33 2.83 49.93
C TYR A 937 -14.07 2.08 48.61
N GLU A 938 -14.05 2.78 47.47
CA GLU A 938 -13.83 2.18 46.14
C GLU A 938 -12.34 2.07 45.75
N ARG A 939 -11.42 2.60 46.58
CA ARG A 939 -10.00 2.78 46.24
C ARG A 939 -9.26 1.47 46.04
N THR A 940 -9.41 0.51 46.95
CA THR A 940 -8.61 -0.74 46.94
C THR A 940 -8.95 -1.64 45.75
N LEU A 941 -10.23 -1.77 45.42
CA LEU A 941 -10.72 -2.70 44.39
C LEU A 941 -10.42 -2.20 42.97
N MET A 942 -10.57 -0.89 42.74
CA MET A 942 -10.29 -0.28 41.43
C MET A 942 -8.80 -0.07 41.16
N MET A 943 -7.98 0.14 42.21
CA MET A 943 -6.53 0.30 42.07
C MET A 943 -5.85 -0.97 41.55
N GLU A 944 -6.30 -2.15 41.99
CA GLU A 944 -5.74 -3.43 41.54
C GLU A 944 -6.07 -3.70 40.06
N GLN A 945 -7.32 -3.48 39.64
CA GLN A 945 -7.71 -3.56 38.22
C GLN A 945 -6.90 -2.61 37.34
N ARG A 946 -6.70 -1.36 37.78
CA ARG A 946 -5.89 -0.37 37.06
C ARG A 946 -4.42 -0.80 36.96
N SER A 947 -3.85 -1.38 38.02
CA SER A 947 -2.47 -1.89 38.03
C SER A 947 -2.28 -3.07 37.06
N GLN A 948 -3.25 -3.98 36.97
CA GLN A 948 -3.25 -5.07 35.99
C GLN A 948 -3.30 -4.53 34.55
N MET A 949 -4.17 -3.55 34.28
CA MET A 949 -4.29 -2.89 32.97
C MET A 949 -2.97 -2.20 32.55
N LEU A 950 -2.31 -1.50 33.49
CA LEU A 950 -1.03 -0.84 33.25
C LEU A 950 0.11 -1.82 32.92
N ARG A 951 0.11 -3.03 33.51
CA ARG A 951 1.07 -4.10 33.18
C ARG A 951 0.92 -4.60 31.74
N HIS A 952 -0.31 -4.68 31.23
CA HIS A 952 -0.57 -5.07 29.84
C HIS A 952 -0.04 -4.05 28.80
N MET A 953 0.10 -2.77 29.18
CA MET A 953 0.49 -1.69 28.27
C MET A 953 2.01 -1.52 28.03
N ARG A 954 2.87 -2.33 28.67
CA ARG A 954 4.35 -2.31 28.52
C ARG A 954 4.95 -0.88 28.53
N LEU A 955 4.58 -0.07 29.53
CA LEU A 955 5.11 1.29 29.72
C LEU A 955 6.57 1.26 30.18
N SER A 956 7.41 2.14 29.63
CA SER A 956 8.79 2.31 30.10
C SER A 956 8.82 2.96 31.50
N LYS A 957 9.95 2.89 32.21
CA LYS A 957 10.08 3.50 33.55
C LYS A 957 9.86 5.03 33.50
N THR A 958 10.39 5.69 32.49
CA THR A 958 10.23 7.14 32.27
C THR A 958 8.80 7.55 31.93
N GLU A 959 8.03 6.70 31.23
CA GLU A 959 6.62 6.94 30.95
C GLU A 959 5.75 6.78 32.21
N ARG A 960 6.06 5.80 33.09
CA ARG A 960 5.34 5.61 34.36
C ARG A 960 5.52 6.79 35.32
N ASP A 961 6.69 7.39 35.35
CA ASP A 961 6.97 8.58 36.17
C ASP A 961 6.26 9.85 35.68
N ARG A 962 5.65 9.82 34.48
CA ARG A 962 4.85 10.91 33.89
C ARG A 962 3.34 10.77 34.12
N GLU A 963 2.89 9.69 34.76
CA GLU A 963 1.50 9.50 35.16
C GLU A 963 1.28 9.98 36.60
N ALA A 964 0.47 11.02 36.79
CA ALA A 964 0.28 11.70 38.07
C ALA A 964 -0.19 10.76 39.20
N GLN A 965 -1.12 9.86 38.88
CA GLN A 965 -1.68 8.94 39.87
C GLN A 965 -0.61 7.96 40.39
N LEU A 966 0.26 7.44 39.52
CA LEU A 966 1.31 6.50 39.93
C LEU A 966 2.37 7.15 40.83
N VAL A 967 2.65 8.44 40.63
CA VAL A 967 3.57 9.20 41.50
C VAL A 967 2.96 9.39 42.88
N LYS A 968 1.67 9.73 42.98
CA LYS A 968 0.97 9.85 44.27
C LYS A 968 0.87 8.50 45.01
N ASP A 969 0.53 7.43 44.29
CA ASP A 969 0.28 6.12 44.90
C ASP A 969 1.53 5.47 45.51
N ARG A 970 2.76 5.92 45.13
CA ARG A 970 4.03 5.44 45.73
C ARG A 970 4.07 5.57 47.25
N ASN A 971 3.54 6.66 47.79
CA ASN A 971 3.61 6.95 49.22
C ASN A 971 2.66 6.07 50.03
N SER A 972 1.52 5.66 49.44
CA SER A 972 0.59 4.70 50.03
C SER A 972 0.99 3.23 49.86
N MET A 973 1.78 2.89 48.82
CA MET A 973 2.15 1.50 48.50
C MET A 973 3.33 0.97 49.34
N LEU A 974 4.22 1.86 49.81
CA LEU A 974 5.32 1.50 50.72
C LEU A 974 4.83 0.84 52.03
N ARG A 975 3.58 1.08 52.44
CA ARG A 975 2.93 0.46 53.60
C ARG A 975 2.53 -1.00 53.36
N LEU A 976 2.04 -1.36 52.17
CA LEU A 976 1.57 -2.74 51.91
C LEU A 976 2.73 -3.75 51.99
N THR A 977 3.94 -3.29 51.69
CA THR A 977 5.17 -4.05 51.82
C THR A 977 5.75 -4.07 53.23
N SER A 978 5.47 -3.08 54.10
CA SER A 978 6.01 -3.05 55.46
C SER A 978 5.14 -3.76 56.50
N ILE A 979 3.87 -4.05 56.20
CA ILE A 979 3.00 -4.89 57.06
C ILE A 979 3.37 -6.39 56.95
N GLY A 980 4.17 -6.79 55.96
CA GLY A 980 4.67 -8.15 55.81
C GLY A 980 5.93 -8.47 56.61
N SER A 981 6.46 -7.53 57.38
CA SER A 981 7.67 -7.70 58.17
C SER A 981 7.55 -6.86 59.44
N ASP A 982 6.85 -7.39 60.43
CA ASP A 982 7.23 -7.30 61.84
C ASP A 982 6.25 -8.19 62.63
N GLU A 983 6.82 -9.25 63.21
CA GLU A 983 6.20 -10.02 64.28
C GLU A 983 6.11 -9.11 65.52
N ASP A 984 4.91 -8.88 66.07
CA ASP A 984 4.60 -9.02 67.50
C ASP A 984 3.40 -8.18 68.00
N GLU A 985 2.67 -8.83 68.91
CA GLU A 985 1.73 -8.35 69.95
C GLU A 985 0.29 -7.91 69.59
N GLU A 986 -0.61 -8.88 69.82
CA GLU A 986 -2.03 -8.69 70.07
C GLU A 986 -2.28 -7.70 71.23
N THR A 987 -2.86 -6.55 70.92
CA THR A 987 -3.76 -5.86 71.85
C THR A 987 -5.08 -5.58 71.14
N GLU A 988 -6.08 -6.40 71.46
CA GLU A 988 -7.46 -6.20 71.04
C GLU A 988 -8.00 -4.87 71.58
N THR A 989 -8.13 -3.88 70.71
CA THR A 989 -9.17 -2.86 70.86
C THR A 989 -10.17 -3.07 69.72
N TYR A 990 -11.32 -3.63 70.06
CA TYR A 990 -12.49 -3.66 69.18
C TYR A 990 -12.93 -2.23 68.86
N GLN A 991 -12.38 -1.64 67.81
CA GLN A 991 -13.10 -0.59 67.07
C GLN A 991 -14.06 -1.30 66.11
N GLU A 992 -15.36 -1.21 66.40
CA GLU A 992 -16.42 -1.56 65.46
C GLU A 992 -16.13 -0.93 64.10
N LYS A 993 -15.69 -1.73 63.12
CA LYS A 993 -15.68 -1.32 61.71
C LYS A 993 -17.13 -1.26 61.23
N VAL A 994 -17.77 -0.12 61.48
CA VAL A 994 -19.12 0.19 60.99
C VAL A 994 -19.14 0.15 59.46
N HIS A 995 -19.99 -0.70 58.89
CA HIS A 995 -20.17 -0.84 57.45
C HIS A 995 -20.97 0.36 56.89
N MET A 996 -20.37 1.11 55.96
CA MET A 996 -20.97 2.34 55.41
C MET A 996 -21.72 2.06 54.10
N THR A 997 -23.05 2.05 54.13
CA THR A 997 -23.92 1.80 52.96
C THR A 997 -24.67 3.07 52.52
N TRP A 998 -25.18 3.08 51.28
CA TRP A 998 -25.99 4.19 50.72
C TRP A 998 -27.50 4.03 50.98
N THR A 999 -27.91 2.92 51.62
CA THR A 999 -29.31 2.48 51.75
C THR A 999 -29.69 2.24 53.21
N LYS A 1000 -31.01 2.25 53.48
CA LYS A 1000 -31.61 1.79 54.74
C LYS A 1000 -31.59 0.27 54.79
N ASP A 1001 -30.59 -0.34 55.41
CA ASP A 1001 -30.61 -1.80 55.58
C ASP A 1001 -31.33 -2.17 56.89
N LYS A 1002 -32.61 -2.55 56.78
CA LYS A 1002 -33.27 -3.44 57.75
C LYS A 1002 -32.69 -4.85 57.56
N TYR A 1003 -31.68 -5.20 58.34
CA TYR A 1003 -31.20 -6.59 58.42
C TYR A 1003 -32.18 -7.44 59.25
N MET A 1004 -33.27 -7.92 58.65
CA MET A 1004 -34.06 -9.03 59.20
C MET A 1004 -34.70 -9.87 58.07
N ALA A 1005 -33.95 -10.88 57.61
CA ALA A 1005 -34.42 -12.19 57.13
C ALA A 1005 -33.16 -12.95 56.65
N SER A 1006 -32.60 -13.91 57.39
CA SER A 1006 -33.18 -15.25 57.52
C SER A 1006 -32.76 -15.96 58.82
N ARG A 1007 -33.59 -15.85 59.85
CA ARG A 1007 -33.79 -16.93 60.83
C ARG A 1007 -35.16 -16.76 61.50
N GLY A 1008 -36.06 -17.69 61.19
CA GLY A 1008 -37.22 -18.03 62.03
C GLY A 1008 -38.40 -17.07 62.05
N GLN A 1009 -39.40 -17.34 61.21
CA GLN A 1009 -40.78 -17.14 61.62
C GLN A 1009 -41.09 -18.07 62.81
N ARG A 1010 -41.54 -17.52 63.94
CA ARG A 1010 -42.84 -17.90 64.53
C ARG A 1010 -43.29 -16.96 65.66
N VAL A 1011 -44.61 -16.73 65.61
CA VAL A 1011 -45.55 -16.18 66.61
C VAL A 1011 -45.80 -14.66 66.58
N LYS A 1012 -47.06 -14.34 66.28
CA LYS A 1012 -47.73 -13.03 66.37
C LYS A 1012 -48.13 -12.73 67.82
N SER A 1013 -48.09 -11.46 68.23
CA SER A 1013 -49.29 -10.76 68.72
C SER A 1013 -49.11 -9.23 68.73
N MET A 1014 -50.22 -8.60 68.37
CA MET A 1014 -50.61 -7.19 68.26
C MET A 1014 -50.12 -6.26 69.39
N GLU A 1015 -49.64 -5.07 69.05
CA GLU A 1015 -50.04 -3.80 69.67
C GLU A 1015 -49.55 -2.61 68.84
N GLY A 1016 -50.49 -1.75 68.45
CA GLY A 1016 -50.22 -0.47 67.82
C GLY A 1016 -50.12 0.65 68.86
N PHE A 1017 -49.68 1.82 68.38
CA PHE A 1017 -49.78 3.15 68.98
C PHE A 1017 -48.52 3.76 69.63
N GLN A 1018 -47.41 3.03 69.83
CA GLN A 1018 -46.19 3.60 70.44
C GLN A 1018 -45.10 4.07 69.43
N ASP A 1019 -45.17 3.67 68.16
CA ASP A 1019 -44.08 3.88 67.17
C ASP A 1019 -44.08 5.23 66.44
N LEU A 1020 -45.02 6.13 66.73
CA LEU A 1020 -45.16 7.42 66.03
C LEU A 1020 -44.29 8.56 66.59
N LEU A 1021 -43.53 8.33 67.67
CA LEU A 1021 -42.78 9.38 68.37
C LEU A 1021 -41.27 9.12 68.53
N ASN A 1022 -40.69 8.13 67.85
CA ASN A 1022 -39.23 7.91 67.87
C ASN A 1022 -38.67 7.52 66.50
N MET A 1023 -38.67 8.46 65.53
CA MET A 1023 -37.75 8.37 64.39
C MET A 1023 -36.41 9.01 64.77
N ARG A 1024 -35.41 8.20 65.10
CA ARG A 1024 -34.01 8.67 65.11
C ARG A 1024 -33.47 8.67 63.66
N PRO A 1025 -32.78 9.74 63.21
CA PRO A 1025 -32.16 9.76 61.88
C PRO A 1025 -30.98 8.77 61.78
N ASP A 1026 -30.80 8.18 60.59
CA ASP A 1026 -29.82 7.11 60.29
C ASP A 1026 -28.37 7.56 60.51
N GLN A 1027 -27.62 6.89 61.40
CA GLN A 1027 -26.23 7.27 61.74
C GLN A 1027 -25.25 7.22 60.55
N SER A 1028 -25.43 6.35 59.55
CA SER A 1028 -24.53 6.20 58.39
C SER A 1028 -24.73 7.27 57.32
N ASN A 1029 -25.99 7.62 57.01
CA ASN A 1029 -26.34 8.71 56.10
C ASN A 1029 -25.99 10.08 56.70
N VAL A 1030 -26.27 10.28 57.99
CA VAL A 1030 -25.89 11.49 58.72
C VAL A 1030 -24.37 11.67 58.71
N ARG A 1031 -23.59 10.60 58.85
CA ARG A 1031 -22.12 10.66 58.75
C ARG A 1031 -21.64 11.06 57.36
N ARG A 1032 -22.24 10.58 56.26
CA ARG A 1032 -21.84 10.99 54.90
C ARG A 1032 -22.24 12.43 54.56
N MET A 1033 -23.39 12.90 55.03
CA MET A 1033 -23.73 14.32 54.94
C MET A 1033 -22.74 15.15 55.76
N HIS A 1034 -22.39 14.72 56.97
CA HIS A 1034 -21.39 15.39 57.81
C HIS A 1034 -20.00 15.41 57.14
N THR A 1035 -19.62 14.35 56.44
CA THR A 1035 -18.43 14.29 55.57
C THR A 1035 -18.49 15.34 54.46
N ALA A 1036 -19.61 15.42 53.72
CA ALA A 1036 -19.78 16.40 52.65
C ALA A 1036 -19.72 17.85 53.17
N VAL A 1037 -20.35 18.12 54.32
CA VAL A 1037 -20.35 19.45 54.96
C VAL A 1037 -18.93 19.86 55.32
N LYS A 1038 -18.18 19.02 56.04
CA LYS A 1038 -16.79 19.31 56.41
C LYS A 1038 -15.88 19.51 55.20
N LEU A 1039 -16.01 18.66 54.20
CA LEU A 1039 -15.22 18.77 52.97
C LEU A 1039 -15.56 20.07 52.23
N ASN A 1040 -16.84 20.44 52.16
CA ASN A 1040 -17.27 21.69 51.54
C ASN A 1040 -16.77 22.91 52.30
N GLU A 1041 -16.84 22.93 53.64
CA GLU A 1041 -16.30 24.03 54.46
C GLU A 1041 -14.83 24.32 54.13
N VAL A 1042 -14.03 23.27 53.95
CA VAL A 1042 -12.62 23.38 53.57
C VAL A 1042 -12.45 23.90 52.14
N ILE A 1043 -13.26 23.40 51.20
CA ILE A 1043 -13.21 23.82 49.78
C ILE A 1043 -13.58 25.29 49.65
N VAL A 1044 -14.70 25.70 50.25
CA VAL A 1044 -15.22 27.07 50.20
C VAL A 1044 -14.25 28.04 50.87
N ASN A 1045 -13.69 27.70 52.04
CA ASN A 1045 -12.74 28.57 52.74
C ASN A 1045 -11.50 28.94 51.89
N LYS A 1046 -11.10 28.10 50.93
CA LYS A 1046 -9.95 28.35 50.05
C LYS A 1046 -10.31 28.79 48.63
N SER A 1047 -11.51 28.46 48.16
CA SER A 1047 -11.89 28.50 46.75
C SER A 1047 -13.15 29.33 46.46
N HIS A 1048 -13.72 30.06 47.43
CA HIS A 1048 -14.93 30.87 47.23
C HIS A 1048 -14.75 31.96 46.17
N GLU A 1049 -13.59 32.59 46.11
CA GLU A 1049 -13.23 33.62 45.12
C GLU A 1049 -12.65 33.05 43.80
N ALA A 1050 -12.52 31.74 43.69
CA ALA A 1050 -11.97 31.09 42.50
C ALA A 1050 -12.92 31.23 41.31
N LYS A 1051 -12.36 31.45 40.11
CA LYS A 1051 -13.18 31.61 38.90
C LYS A 1051 -13.73 30.29 38.40
N LEU A 1052 -13.04 29.18 38.66
CA LEU A 1052 -13.49 27.83 38.34
C LEU A 1052 -12.93 26.84 39.36
N VAL A 1053 -13.79 25.98 39.91
CA VAL A 1053 -13.40 24.88 40.79
C VAL A 1053 -13.63 23.55 40.06
N LEU A 1054 -12.56 22.76 39.91
CA LEU A 1054 -12.62 21.39 39.43
C LEU A 1054 -12.46 20.44 40.61
N LEU A 1055 -13.40 19.52 40.79
CA LEU A 1055 -13.27 18.46 41.78
C LEU A 1055 -13.84 17.16 41.23
N ASN A 1056 -13.33 16.03 41.73
CA ASN A 1056 -13.82 14.73 41.32
C ASN A 1056 -15.12 14.36 42.05
N MET A 1057 -16.09 13.81 41.31
CA MET A 1057 -17.36 13.35 41.88
C MET A 1057 -17.30 11.85 42.26
N PRO A 1058 -17.92 11.43 43.38
CA PRO A 1058 -17.93 10.03 43.80
C PRO A 1058 -18.86 9.16 42.94
N GLY A 1059 -18.73 7.83 43.10
CA GLY A 1059 -19.62 6.80 42.54
C GLY A 1059 -21.10 6.98 42.91
N PRO A 1060 -22.07 6.88 41.96
CA PRO A 1060 -23.45 6.70 42.39
C PRO A 1060 -23.60 5.37 43.13
N PRO A 1061 -24.56 5.24 44.04
CA PRO A 1061 -24.83 4.00 44.74
C PRO A 1061 -25.17 2.86 43.77
N ARG A 1062 -24.79 1.64 44.14
CA ARG A 1062 -25.19 0.42 43.42
C ARG A 1062 -26.71 0.22 43.42
N ASN A 1063 -27.36 0.57 44.54
CA ASN A 1063 -28.80 0.43 44.73
C ASN A 1063 -29.52 1.76 44.43
N PRO A 1064 -30.63 1.76 43.65
CA PRO A 1064 -31.39 2.98 43.31
C PRO A 1064 -32.03 3.70 44.49
N GLU A 1065 -32.28 3.01 45.61
CA GLU A 1065 -32.87 3.57 46.83
C GLU A 1065 -32.01 4.67 47.48
N GLY A 1066 -30.73 4.75 47.12
CA GLY A 1066 -29.80 5.79 47.59
C GLY A 1066 -29.64 7.00 46.66
N ASP A 1067 -30.39 7.07 45.54
CA ASP A 1067 -30.16 8.08 44.50
C ASP A 1067 -30.41 9.51 44.99
N GLU A 1068 -31.38 9.69 45.90
CA GLU A 1068 -31.69 10.98 46.50
C GLU A 1068 -30.58 11.43 47.47
N ASN A 1069 -30.07 10.52 48.30
CA ASN A 1069 -28.94 10.79 49.20
C ASN A 1069 -27.68 11.20 48.42
N TYR A 1070 -27.48 10.62 47.22
CA TYR A 1070 -26.38 10.98 46.35
C TYR A 1070 -26.53 12.38 45.75
N MET A 1071 -27.75 12.77 45.34
CA MET A 1071 -28.02 14.14 44.88
C MET A 1071 -27.82 15.17 46.00
N GLU A 1072 -28.31 14.87 47.20
CA GLU A 1072 -28.11 15.70 48.39
C GLU A 1072 -26.62 15.85 48.73
N PHE A 1073 -25.85 14.76 48.67
CA PHE A 1073 -24.40 14.79 48.88
C PHE A 1073 -23.69 15.74 47.91
N LEU A 1074 -24.03 15.67 46.61
CA LEU A 1074 -23.40 16.53 45.60
C LEU A 1074 -23.80 18.00 45.72
N GLU A 1075 -25.04 18.30 46.13
CA GLU A 1075 -25.44 19.69 46.41
C GLU A 1075 -24.64 20.25 47.58
N VAL A 1076 -24.64 19.55 48.72
CA VAL A 1076 -23.92 20.00 49.92
C VAL A 1076 -22.41 20.15 49.67
N LEU A 1077 -21.82 19.27 48.87
CA LEU A 1077 -20.40 19.32 48.51
C LEU A 1077 -20.03 20.55 47.66
N THR A 1078 -20.97 21.10 46.91
CA THR A 1078 -20.72 22.18 45.94
C THR A 1078 -21.45 23.48 46.29
N GLU A 1079 -21.95 23.57 47.51
CA GLU A 1079 -22.70 24.72 48.02
C GLU A 1079 -21.75 25.90 48.27
N GLY A 1080 -22.14 27.11 47.88
CA GLY A 1080 -21.32 28.32 48.07
C GLY A 1080 -20.24 28.56 47.00
N LEU A 1081 -20.19 27.75 45.93
CA LEU A 1081 -19.25 27.91 44.81
C LEU A 1081 -19.94 28.43 43.55
N GLU A 1082 -19.35 29.42 42.87
CA GLU A 1082 -19.98 30.08 41.71
C GLU A 1082 -19.99 29.18 40.47
N ARG A 1083 -18.81 28.70 40.02
CA ARG A 1083 -18.65 27.84 38.83
C ARG A 1083 -17.91 26.56 39.21
N VAL A 1084 -18.62 25.42 39.08
CA VAL A 1084 -18.08 24.11 39.45
C VAL A 1084 -18.13 23.17 38.24
N LEU A 1085 -17.02 22.48 37.99
CA LEU A 1085 -16.92 21.39 37.04
C LEU A 1085 -16.61 20.09 37.79
N LEU A 1086 -17.62 19.23 37.88
CA LEU A 1086 -17.46 17.90 38.45
C LEU A 1086 -16.87 16.98 37.38
N VAL A 1087 -15.76 16.31 37.74
CA VAL A 1087 -15.01 15.43 36.84
C VAL A 1087 -15.08 13.99 37.33
N ARG A 1088 -15.19 13.05 36.40
CA ARG A 1088 -15.05 11.62 36.70
C ARG A 1088 -14.40 10.86 35.55
N GLY A 1089 -13.42 10.04 35.88
CA GLY A 1089 -12.78 9.12 34.94
C GLY A 1089 -13.62 7.88 34.62
N GLY A 1090 -13.44 7.33 33.43
CA GLY A 1090 -13.98 6.05 32.99
C GLY A 1090 -13.16 4.84 33.47
N GLY A 1091 -11.95 5.09 34.02
CA GLY A 1091 -11.09 4.09 34.68
C GLY A 1091 -9.91 3.59 33.83
N SER A 1092 -9.78 4.05 32.59
CA SER A 1092 -8.78 3.59 31.62
C SER A 1092 -7.89 4.71 31.06
N GLU A 1093 -7.97 5.90 31.65
CA GLU A 1093 -7.26 7.08 31.20
C GLU A 1093 -5.82 7.13 31.72
N VAL A 1094 -4.86 7.12 30.79
CA VAL A 1094 -3.43 7.30 31.05
C VAL A 1094 -2.94 8.51 30.26
N ILE A 1095 -2.23 9.42 30.92
CA ILE A 1095 -1.76 10.68 30.35
C ILE A 1095 -0.27 10.82 30.64
N THR A 1096 0.55 10.50 29.64
CA THR A 1096 2.02 10.60 29.74
C THR A 1096 2.58 11.89 29.14
N ILE A 1097 1.81 12.57 28.28
CA ILE A 1097 2.20 13.82 27.62
C ILE A 1097 1.08 14.87 27.74
N TYR A 1098 1.43 15.99 28.39
CA TYR A 1098 0.59 17.17 28.55
C TYR A 1098 1.01 18.19 27.49
N SER A 1099 0.12 18.46 26.53
CA SER A 1099 0.35 19.35 25.37
C SER A 1099 -0.94 20.00 24.94
#